data_AF-A0A258SCC2-F1
#
_entry.id   AF-A0A258SCC2-F1
#
_cell.length_a   1.000
_cell.length_b   1.000
_cell.length_c   1.000
_cell.angle_alpha   90.00
_cell.angle_beta   90.00
_cell.angle_gamma   90.00
#
_symmetry.space_group_name_H-M   'P 1'
#
loop_
_entity.id
_entity.type
_entity.pdbx_description
1 polymer ?
#
loop_
_entity_poly.entity_id
_entity_poly.type
_entity_poly.pdbx_seq_one_letter_code
_entity_poly.pdbx_strand_id
1 'polypeptide(L)'
;MLTAASADFQGGTSYTLTGANSIGSVTASTGTLSLTNNRATSTLGAVTTTGALTLSTTGAISQTAALSATALTLNGTGGAYTLANTGNSFTTLDANTGSINLFNAAAATSFGTVTTTGAFAFNTGAAGVVTQTGILSAASADLQGGTSYTLNNANSIGSVTASTGTLSLTNNRATSTLGAVTTTGALTVNALATGSTLSVAGSVSTGGATSLTAGTGGLALNAGVTTNGNALTLSSAGAVTQAAAFTTGGLTLTGGGTFALGSANNVLTTLTTGSTGNAASIDLRNTGSSTTVNAVTTTGGLSVNAASPGAGLTVAGAVSVGGTSQLTTPGAVTIASTGSLAASAGLTLAAGTDFINQAGAGAITTSNGARWLIYSQAPQTNSFGGLVSGNQAAYGVNFTSTPPGSVALAGNRYLFATSPTVTVTALAASKVYGDTLDARSTRPFSVSGIVDAGLFGNVFTQDVLAGTPAFASLGDAMRARVGNYTTTIGLGSLTGLLGYSFNFVNGVLTVTPKALTATLVGGVTKTYDGTTTATLAASNYVVSGIVSGPVNNVVTTDDVVLNNPVTGAYDNRNVGTAKTVTVNGLAISGADAANYTINTSASAAIGQINPKALVASLIGSVSKTYDGTTTATLAANNYTVSGIISGETVLLNNPTTGLFDTRNAGSNKTVTVNGLALSGVDSSNYIVNTSTSAAVGRIDQKALTVALTGTAAKTFDGTTTATLATNNYALSGAITGDTVSTNAPTAGVYDNRNAGTGKIVTVTGLTPIGTDAGNYSVSSTVSGAIGRIDTRAITASLIGTVSRVANGSTAAVIAPENFSLSGFVAGEGARVNQTVAEYATALAGTNLTVTAVLANPNFDANAGTLLSNYSLPVGPVSGPIGVLTTQSTAAQVTAIVATVTVVPPPPPPPPTAAPAPAPAPAPAPAPAPAPAPAPAPAPAPAADVPASGGGGAAPASGGAPAPAPVQSSPPSPVPTEKPPTPKDAADAGDPVLASVNAPAPESVPTNAVAQSVVSTPVAGGLLSSQRQLPPRTDDVPGLDDGFSGSGNFI
;
A
#
# COMPACT_ATOMS: atom_id res chain seq x y z
N MET A 1 -93.47 -21.56 102.44
CA MET A 1 -93.13 -20.49 101.49
C MET A 1 -93.44 -19.17 102.18
N LEU A 2 -92.55 -18.19 102.10
CA LEU A 2 -92.78 -16.82 102.55
C LEU A 2 -93.06 -15.94 101.32
N THR A 3 -94.20 -15.25 101.29
CA THR A 3 -94.55 -14.28 100.25
C THR A 3 -94.65 -12.90 100.91
N ALA A 4 -93.79 -11.96 100.53
CA ALA A 4 -93.68 -10.67 101.21
C ALA A 4 -93.23 -9.55 100.25
N ALA A 5 -93.61 -8.31 100.55
CA ALA A 5 -93.08 -7.14 99.85
C ALA A 5 -91.60 -6.92 100.17
N SER A 6 -91.20 -7.12 101.43
CA SER A 6 -89.82 -7.09 101.91
C SER A 6 -89.59 -8.07 103.06
N ALA A 7 -88.34 -8.39 103.36
CA ALA A 7 -87.91 -9.09 104.57
C ALA A 7 -86.59 -8.49 105.08
N ASP A 8 -86.46 -8.34 106.39
CA ASP A 8 -85.25 -7.84 107.06
C ASP A 8 -84.77 -8.86 108.10
N PHE A 9 -83.52 -9.31 107.98
CA PHE A 9 -82.97 -10.45 108.74
C PHE A 9 -81.87 -9.99 109.71
N GLN A 10 -82.28 -9.50 110.88
CA GLN A 10 -81.39 -8.86 111.85
C GLN A 10 -81.07 -9.76 113.06
N GLY A 11 -79.79 -9.90 113.38
CA GLY A 11 -79.27 -10.73 114.47
C GLY A 11 -79.09 -12.20 114.10
N GLY A 12 -78.88 -13.05 115.11
CA GLY A 12 -78.75 -14.51 114.95
C GLY A 12 -77.41 -14.98 114.35
N THR A 13 -77.14 -16.28 114.49
CA THR A 13 -75.95 -16.95 113.94
C THR A 13 -76.17 -17.48 112.52
N SER A 14 -77.42 -17.84 112.17
CA SER A 14 -77.79 -18.28 110.84
C SER A 14 -79.28 -18.07 110.57
N TYR A 15 -79.61 -17.61 109.36
CA TYR A 15 -80.94 -17.71 108.78
C TYR A 15 -80.87 -18.59 107.52
N THR A 16 -81.75 -19.59 107.44
CA THR A 16 -81.83 -20.52 106.29
C THR A 16 -83.28 -20.71 105.84
N LEU A 17 -83.61 -20.25 104.63
CA LEU A 17 -84.94 -20.28 104.03
C LEU A 17 -84.89 -21.07 102.71
N THR A 18 -85.11 -22.38 102.77
CA THR A 18 -84.90 -23.30 101.62
C THR A 18 -86.04 -23.39 100.62
N GLY A 19 -87.27 -23.07 101.02
CA GLY A 19 -88.47 -23.20 100.17
C GLY A 19 -88.56 -22.16 99.05
N ALA A 20 -89.45 -22.39 98.08
CA ALA A 20 -89.75 -21.41 97.02
C ALA A 20 -90.48 -20.18 97.59
N ASN A 21 -89.74 -19.21 98.08
CA ASN A 21 -90.28 -17.96 98.62
C ASN A 21 -90.51 -16.93 97.49
N SER A 22 -91.28 -15.89 97.78
CA SER A 22 -91.53 -14.77 96.87
C SER A 22 -91.42 -13.44 97.62
N ILE A 23 -90.18 -12.99 97.81
CA ILE A 23 -89.85 -11.79 98.60
C ILE A 23 -89.42 -10.67 97.63
N GLY A 24 -90.05 -9.51 97.72
CA GLY A 24 -89.76 -8.37 96.84
C GLY A 24 -88.42 -7.69 97.09
N SER A 25 -88.04 -7.48 98.36
CA SER A 25 -86.76 -6.88 98.76
C SER A 25 -86.18 -7.55 100.01
N VAL A 26 -84.85 -7.65 100.12
CA VAL A 26 -84.17 -8.35 101.22
C VAL A 26 -83.05 -7.49 101.81
N THR A 27 -83.02 -7.34 103.14
CA THR A 27 -81.89 -6.78 103.92
C THR A 27 -81.49 -7.74 105.05
N ALA A 28 -80.24 -7.66 105.52
CA ALA A 28 -79.76 -8.53 106.61
C ALA A 28 -78.53 -8.00 107.35
N SER A 29 -78.40 -8.38 108.62
CA SER A 29 -77.22 -8.20 109.46
C SER A 29 -77.13 -9.37 110.45
N THR A 30 -76.38 -10.41 110.09
CA THR A 30 -76.47 -11.73 110.75
C THR A 30 -75.13 -12.49 110.70
N GLY A 31 -75.06 -13.69 111.28
CA GLY A 31 -73.90 -14.57 111.14
C GLY A 31 -73.76 -15.14 109.73
N THR A 32 -74.78 -15.88 109.27
CA THR A 32 -74.86 -16.47 107.92
C THR A 32 -76.27 -16.35 107.37
N LEU A 33 -76.41 -16.22 106.05
CA LEU A 33 -77.72 -16.14 105.39
C LEU A 33 -77.76 -17.10 104.20
N SER A 34 -78.78 -17.97 104.17
CA SER A 34 -79.10 -18.83 103.03
C SER A 34 -80.55 -18.63 102.63
N LEU A 35 -80.80 -18.11 101.42
CA LEU A 35 -82.15 -17.73 100.97
C LEU A 35 -82.45 -18.23 99.55
N THR A 36 -83.46 -19.11 99.45
CA THR A 36 -84.15 -19.42 98.19
C THR A 36 -85.31 -18.44 97.98
N ASN A 37 -85.36 -17.76 96.84
CA ASN A 37 -86.41 -16.80 96.47
C ASN A 37 -86.71 -16.90 94.96
N ASN A 38 -87.85 -17.49 94.60
CA ASN A 38 -88.20 -17.82 93.21
C ASN A 38 -89.13 -16.77 92.56
N ARG A 39 -89.15 -15.54 93.12
CA ARG A 39 -89.83 -14.39 92.53
C ARG A 39 -89.10 -13.94 91.25
N ALA A 40 -89.86 -13.65 90.20
CA ALA A 40 -89.31 -13.26 88.89
C ALA A 40 -88.37 -12.04 88.93
N THR A 41 -88.64 -11.06 89.80
CA THR A 41 -87.77 -9.90 90.06
C THR A 41 -87.76 -9.54 91.55
N SER A 42 -86.57 -9.42 92.12
CA SER A 42 -86.34 -9.10 93.54
C SER A 42 -85.19 -8.11 93.73
N THR A 43 -85.17 -7.35 94.82
CA THR A 43 -84.05 -6.46 95.17
C THR A 43 -83.26 -6.94 96.38
N LEU A 44 -81.94 -6.73 96.35
CA LEU A 44 -81.03 -6.98 97.49
C LEU A 44 -80.52 -5.65 98.04
N GLY A 45 -81.00 -5.28 99.24
CA GLY A 45 -80.50 -4.13 99.99
C GLY A 45 -79.19 -4.43 100.72
N ALA A 46 -78.95 -3.73 101.82
CA ALA A 46 -77.75 -3.94 102.62
C ALA A 46 -77.74 -5.33 103.26
N VAL A 47 -76.65 -6.07 103.09
CA VAL A 47 -76.47 -7.42 103.64
C VAL A 47 -75.08 -7.56 104.26
N THR A 48 -75.01 -7.72 105.58
CA THR A 48 -73.75 -7.98 106.29
C THR A 48 -73.81 -9.35 106.94
N THR A 49 -72.89 -10.25 106.58
CA THR A 49 -72.72 -11.57 107.20
C THR A 49 -71.29 -11.74 107.71
N THR A 50 -71.12 -12.22 108.95
CA THR A 50 -69.77 -12.54 109.49
C THR A 50 -69.22 -13.86 108.94
N GLY A 51 -70.08 -14.67 108.31
CA GLY A 51 -69.74 -15.86 107.53
C GLY A 51 -70.26 -15.77 106.09
N ALA A 52 -70.63 -16.93 105.55
CA ALA A 52 -71.09 -17.08 104.17
C ALA A 52 -72.50 -16.52 103.91
N LEU A 53 -72.68 -16.01 102.68
CA LEU A 53 -73.93 -15.59 102.09
C LEU A 53 -74.28 -16.52 100.91
N THR A 54 -75.38 -17.25 101.01
CA THR A 54 -75.94 -18.09 99.94
C THR A 54 -77.25 -17.49 99.46
N LEU A 55 -77.34 -17.19 98.17
CA LEU A 55 -78.56 -16.70 97.52
C LEU A 55 -78.95 -17.69 96.42
N SER A 56 -80.22 -18.10 96.37
CA SER A 56 -80.73 -19.02 95.35
C SER A 56 -81.99 -18.45 94.68
N THR A 57 -82.01 -18.36 93.36
CA THR A 57 -83.17 -17.86 92.61
C THR A 57 -83.26 -18.45 91.20
N THR A 58 -84.49 -18.57 90.69
CA THR A 58 -84.77 -18.79 89.26
C THR A 58 -85.23 -17.51 88.54
N GLY A 59 -85.16 -16.35 89.20
CA GLY A 59 -85.52 -15.03 88.68
C GLY A 59 -84.35 -14.05 88.69
N ALA A 60 -84.63 -12.75 88.59
CA ALA A 60 -83.62 -11.69 88.66
C ALA A 60 -83.49 -11.10 90.07
N ILE A 61 -82.25 -10.93 90.54
CA ILE A 61 -81.89 -10.18 91.75
C ILE A 61 -81.07 -8.94 91.34
N SER A 62 -81.58 -7.76 91.70
CA SER A 62 -80.90 -6.47 91.48
C SER A 62 -80.50 -5.84 92.81
N GLN A 63 -79.22 -5.52 92.97
CA GLN A 63 -78.70 -4.92 94.20
C GLN A 63 -79.00 -3.42 94.30
N THR A 64 -79.36 -2.96 95.49
CA THR A 64 -79.62 -1.55 95.83
C THR A 64 -78.67 -0.98 96.89
N ALA A 65 -78.02 -1.81 97.71
CA ALA A 65 -76.94 -1.40 98.62
C ALA A 65 -75.89 -2.52 98.80
N ALA A 66 -74.73 -2.19 99.39
CA ALA A 66 -73.58 -3.10 99.47
C ALA A 66 -73.84 -4.40 100.25
N LEU A 67 -73.11 -5.46 99.88
CA LEU A 67 -73.03 -6.73 100.63
C LEU A 67 -71.61 -6.97 101.17
N SER A 68 -71.51 -7.54 102.37
CA SER A 68 -70.25 -7.94 102.99
C SER A 68 -70.39 -9.34 103.57
N ALA A 69 -69.53 -10.26 103.14
CA ALA A 69 -69.56 -11.68 103.54
C ALA A 69 -68.13 -12.26 103.52
N THR A 70 -67.90 -13.42 104.14
CA THR A 70 -66.61 -14.13 103.92
C THR A 70 -66.62 -14.88 102.58
N ALA A 71 -67.72 -15.56 102.27
CA ALA A 71 -67.92 -16.32 101.05
C ALA A 71 -69.29 -15.99 100.42
N LEU A 72 -69.36 -15.98 99.09
CA LEU A 72 -70.59 -15.76 98.33
C LEU A 72 -70.93 -16.98 97.46
N THR A 73 -72.17 -17.47 97.58
CA THR A 73 -72.67 -18.62 96.82
C THR A 73 -73.95 -18.26 96.07
N LEU A 74 -73.93 -18.33 94.73
CA LEU A 74 -75.05 -17.88 93.87
C LEU A 74 -75.65 -19.05 93.07
N ASN A 75 -76.86 -19.48 93.45
CA ASN A 75 -77.48 -20.72 92.96
C ASN A 75 -78.79 -20.49 92.19
N GLY A 76 -79.17 -21.47 91.36
CA GLY A 76 -80.47 -21.55 90.71
C GLY A 76 -80.37 -21.40 89.21
N THR A 77 -80.63 -22.50 88.50
CA THR A 77 -80.52 -22.59 87.04
C THR A 77 -81.42 -21.56 86.35
N GLY A 78 -80.83 -20.61 85.62
CA GLY A 78 -81.55 -19.52 84.95
C GLY A 78 -81.67 -18.22 85.76
N GLY A 79 -81.26 -18.20 87.04
CA GLY A 79 -81.26 -16.99 87.86
C GLY A 79 -80.28 -15.92 87.35
N ALA A 80 -80.63 -14.64 87.49
CA ALA A 80 -79.81 -13.52 87.03
C ALA A 80 -79.42 -12.59 88.19
N TYR A 81 -78.12 -12.48 88.47
CA TYR A 81 -77.60 -11.75 89.63
C TYR A 81 -76.88 -10.47 89.20
N THR A 82 -77.44 -9.31 89.54
CA THR A 82 -76.81 -7.99 89.33
C THR A 82 -76.41 -7.40 90.66
N LEU A 83 -75.19 -7.74 91.11
CA LEU A 83 -74.58 -7.38 92.38
C LEU A 83 -73.43 -6.36 92.16
N ALA A 84 -73.76 -5.24 91.51
CA ALA A 84 -72.79 -4.28 90.98
C ALA A 84 -72.40 -3.13 91.95
N ASN A 85 -72.74 -3.21 93.24
CA ASN A 85 -72.43 -2.14 94.19
C ASN A 85 -70.92 -2.08 94.54
N THR A 86 -70.33 -0.89 94.45
CA THR A 86 -68.88 -0.69 94.63
C THR A 86 -68.37 -0.91 96.06
N GLY A 87 -69.27 -0.99 97.05
CA GLY A 87 -68.93 -1.31 98.44
C GLY A 87 -68.96 -2.81 98.78
N ASN A 88 -69.21 -3.69 97.81
CA ASN A 88 -69.27 -5.13 98.03
C ASN A 88 -67.93 -5.72 98.49
N SER A 89 -67.94 -6.71 99.38
CA SER A 89 -66.72 -7.38 99.85
C SER A 89 -66.95 -8.87 100.19
N PHE A 90 -66.15 -9.75 99.58
CA PHE A 90 -66.02 -11.18 99.95
C PHE A 90 -64.72 -11.79 99.40
N THR A 91 -64.24 -12.91 99.95
CA THR A 91 -62.97 -13.52 99.52
C THR A 91 -63.12 -14.74 98.62
N THR A 92 -64.27 -15.43 98.63
CA THR A 92 -64.56 -16.56 97.72
C THR A 92 -65.90 -16.44 97.02
N LEU A 93 -65.96 -16.96 95.78
CA LEU A 93 -67.17 -17.04 94.96
C LEU A 93 -67.39 -18.46 94.42
N ASP A 94 -68.54 -19.05 94.73
CA ASP A 94 -69.08 -20.25 94.09
C ASP A 94 -70.42 -19.92 93.41
N ALA A 95 -70.74 -20.58 92.30
CA ALA A 95 -72.03 -20.37 91.63
C ALA A 95 -72.49 -21.55 90.76
N ASN A 96 -73.81 -21.70 90.65
CA ASN A 96 -74.48 -22.52 89.64
C ASN A 96 -75.80 -21.83 89.25
N THR A 97 -75.73 -20.93 88.26
CA THR A 97 -76.79 -19.94 88.01
C THR A 97 -76.98 -19.62 86.52
N GLY A 98 -77.91 -18.73 86.18
CA GLY A 98 -78.09 -18.21 84.82
C GLY A 98 -76.98 -17.24 84.42
N SER A 99 -76.90 -16.08 85.08
CA SER A 99 -75.91 -15.04 84.81
C SER A 99 -75.49 -14.27 86.06
N ILE A 100 -74.28 -13.70 86.03
CA ILE A 100 -73.70 -12.87 87.10
C ILE A 100 -73.19 -11.56 86.48
N ASN A 101 -73.47 -10.43 87.12
CA ASN A 101 -72.79 -9.15 86.94
C ASN A 101 -72.49 -8.60 88.33
N LEU A 102 -71.21 -8.50 88.68
CA LEU A 102 -70.80 -8.33 90.07
C LEU A 102 -69.59 -7.40 90.23
N PHE A 103 -69.61 -6.57 91.27
CA PHE A 103 -68.46 -5.84 91.79
C PHE A 103 -68.01 -6.44 93.13
N ASN A 104 -66.69 -6.48 93.40
CA ASN A 104 -66.10 -6.89 94.67
C ASN A 104 -64.86 -6.04 95.02
N ALA A 105 -64.93 -5.20 96.06
CA ALA A 105 -63.83 -4.35 96.52
C ALA A 105 -62.72 -5.11 97.30
N ALA A 106 -62.85 -6.43 97.49
CA ALA A 106 -61.87 -7.21 98.23
C ALA A 106 -60.50 -7.24 97.53
N ALA A 107 -59.43 -7.03 98.31
CA ALA A 107 -58.05 -7.03 97.81
C ALA A 107 -57.62 -8.38 97.19
N ALA A 108 -58.27 -9.47 97.58
CA ALA A 108 -58.11 -10.79 96.94
C ALA A 108 -59.47 -11.51 96.83
N THR A 109 -59.73 -12.12 95.68
CA THR A 109 -60.83 -13.08 95.49
C THR A 109 -60.27 -14.42 94.98
N SER A 110 -60.87 -15.53 95.39
CA SER A 110 -60.69 -16.83 94.74
C SER A 110 -62.01 -17.34 94.17
N PHE A 111 -62.02 -17.71 92.89
CA PHE A 111 -63.14 -18.41 92.27
C PHE A 111 -63.08 -19.90 92.64
N GLY A 112 -64.11 -20.38 93.32
CA GLY A 112 -64.39 -21.80 93.48
C GLY A 112 -64.94 -22.38 92.18
N THR A 113 -66.01 -23.16 92.27
CA THR A 113 -66.72 -23.64 91.08
C THR A 113 -67.80 -22.64 90.69
N VAL A 114 -67.64 -22.00 89.54
CA VAL A 114 -68.52 -20.94 89.04
C VAL A 114 -69.08 -21.36 87.68
N THR A 115 -70.34 -21.79 87.68
CA THR A 115 -71.07 -22.18 86.47
C THR A 115 -72.19 -21.19 86.18
N THR A 116 -72.19 -20.63 84.97
CA THR A 116 -73.22 -19.74 84.43
C THR A 116 -73.65 -20.23 83.06
N THR A 117 -74.95 -20.24 82.76
CA THR A 117 -75.45 -20.59 81.42
C THR A 117 -75.39 -19.41 80.44
N GLY A 118 -75.28 -18.18 80.97
CA GLY A 118 -75.15 -16.92 80.23
C GLY A 118 -73.84 -16.20 80.54
N ALA A 119 -73.91 -14.88 80.74
CA ALA A 119 -72.76 -14.03 81.00
C ALA A 119 -72.31 -14.05 82.48
N PHE A 120 -71.01 -13.92 82.67
CA PHE A 120 -70.32 -13.70 83.94
C PHE A 120 -69.50 -12.40 83.84
N ALA A 121 -69.93 -11.32 84.49
CA ALA A 121 -69.15 -10.09 84.60
C ALA A 121 -68.68 -9.90 86.05
N PHE A 122 -67.40 -9.60 86.23
CA PHE A 122 -66.76 -9.50 87.54
C PHE A 122 -65.75 -8.34 87.54
N ASN A 123 -65.88 -7.41 88.50
CA ASN A 123 -65.06 -6.20 88.60
C ASN A 123 -64.48 -6.06 90.02
N THR A 124 -63.19 -5.78 90.16
CA THR A 124 -62.51 -5.65 91.47
C THR A 124 -62.10 -4.22 91.87
N GLY A 125 -62.50 -3.21 91.11
CA GLY A 125 -61.89 -1.88 91.24
C GLY A 125 -60.39 -1.91 90.91
N ALA A 126 -59.59 -0.96 91.39
CA ALA A 126 -58.20 -0.83 90.94
C ALA A 126 -57.20 -1.84 91.55
N ALA A 127 -57.49 -2.41 92.72
CA ALA A 127 -56.47 -3.07 93.56
C ALA A 127 -56.55 -4.61 93.62
N GLY A 128 -57.69 -5.22 93.27
CA GLY A 128 -57.93 -6.64 93.55
C GLY A 128 -57.01 -7.62 92.81
N VAL A 129 -56.72 -8.74 93.47
CA VAL A 129 -56.08 -9.92 92.89
C VAL A 129 -57.13 -11.03 92.75
N VAL A 130 -57.30 -11.58 91.55
CA VAL A 130 -58.23 -12.70 91.32
C VAL A 130 -57.45 -13.99 91.06
N THR A 131 -57.78 -15.01 91.83
CA THR A 131 -57.22 -16.37 91.74
C THR A 131 -58.35 -17.38 91.53
N GLN A 132 -57.98 -18.65 91.36
CA GLN A 132 -58.94 -19.71 91.10
C GLN A 132 -58.54 -21.02 91.80
N THR A 133 -59.53 -21.72 92.36
CA THR A 133 -59.41 -23.06 92.94
C THR A 133 -60.31 -24.08 92.26
N GLY A 134 -61.51 -23.68 91.80
CA GLY A 134 -62.40 -24.52 90.98
C GLY A 134 -62.34 -24.20 89.49
N ILE A 135 -63.45 -24.37 88.77
CA ILE A 135 -63.56 -24.10 87.32
C ILE A 135 -64.60 -22.99 87.08
N LEU A 136 -64.28 -22.06 86.17
CA LEU A 136 -65.20 -21.08 85.62
C LEU A 136 -65.75 -21.59 84.28
N SER A 137 -67.07 -21.72 84.19
CA SER A 137 -67.82 -22.12 83.00
C SER A 137 -68.89 -21.08 82.72
N ALA A 138 -68.87 -20.50 81.51
CA ALA A 138 -69.71 -19.36 81.15
C ALA A 138 -69.92 -19.27 79.64
N ALA A 139 -71.04 -18.67 79.19
CA ALA A 139 -71.18 -18.30 77.78
C ALA A 139 -70.22 -17.15 77.43
N SER A 140 -70.04 -16.19 78.35
CA SER A 140 -69.00 -15.17 78.27
C SER A 140 -68.49 -14.75 79.66
N ALA A 141 -67.24 -14.34 79.74
CA ALA A 141 -66.64 -13.70 80.91
C ALA A 141 -66.20 -12.26 80.59
N ASP A 142 -66.55 -11.30 81.44
CA ASP A 142 -66.05 -9.92 81.41
C ASP A 142 -65.28 -9.64 82.70
N LEU A 143 -63.96 -9.42 82.59
CA LEU A 143 -63.04 -9.38 83.71
C LEU A 143 -62.44 -7.97 83.86
N GLN A 144 -62.87 -7.24 84.88
CA GLN A 144 -62.64 -5.79 84.97
C GLN A 144 -61.81 -5.40 86.20
N GLY A 145 -60.97 -4.38 86.04
CA GLY A 145 -60.11 -3.87 87.09
C GLY A 145 -59.01 -4.85 87.53
N GLY A 146 -58.56 -4.71 88.76
CA GLY A 146 -57.60 -5.58 89.42
C GLY A 146 -56.16 -5.42 88.94
N THR A 147 -55.23 -5.82 89.80
CA THR A 147 -53.80 -5.91 89.45
C THR A 147 -53.49 -7.19 88.67
N SER A 148 -54.26 -8.26 88.87
CA SER A 148 -54.09 -9.54 88.15
C SER A 148 -55.33 -10.43 88.20
N TYR A 149 -55.56 -11.17 87.12
CA TYR A 149 -56.48 -12.31 87.07
C TYR A 149 -55.69 -13.57 86.70
N THR A 150 -55.68 -14.56 87.58
CA THR A 150 -54.96 -15.85 87.40
C THR A 150 -55.95 -17.00 87.43
N LEU A 151 -56.47 -17.33 86.25
CA LEU A 151 -57.53 -18.31 85.99
C LEU A 151 -56.95 -19.52 85.23
N ASN A 152 -55.97 -20.19 85.85
CA ASN A 152 -55.14 -21.20 85.17
C ASN A 152 -55.71 -22.62 85.18
N ASN A 153 -56.87 -22.86 85.80
CA ASN A 153 -57.56 -24.16 85.76
C ASN A 153 -58.25 -24.36 84.39
N ALA A 154 -58.79 -25.57 84.14
CA ALA A 154 -59.40 -25.93 82.86
C ALA A 154 -60.78 -25.27 82.63
N ASN A 155 -60.80 -23.96 82.37
CA ASN A 155 -62.04 -23.19 82.20
C ASN A 155 -62.80 -23.53 80.90
N SER A 156 -64.10 -23.23 80.88
CA SER A 156 -64.99 -23.48 79.75
C SER A 156 -65.82 -22.24 79.38
N ILE A 157 -65.12 -21.14 79.10
CA ILE A 157 -65.69 -19.83 78.76
C ILE A 157 -65.82 -19.70 77.24
N GLY A 158 -66.98 -19.28 76.74
CA GLY A 158 -67.21 -19.06 75.30
C GLY A 158 -66.47 -17.84 74.73
N SER A 159 -66.66 -16.67 75.33
CA SER A 159 -65.99 -15.42 74.95
C SER A 159 -65.44 -14.66 76.16
N VAL A 160 -64.26 -14.06 76.06
CA VAL A 160 -63.61 -13.33 77.17
C VAL A 160 -63.33 -11.89 76.78
N THR A 161 -63.83 -10.92 77.55
CA THR A 161 -63.42 -9.51 77.51
C THR A 161 -62.70 -9.14 78.81
N ALA A 162 -61.77 -8.18 78.75
CA ALA A 162 -61.03 -7.77 79.94
C ALA A 162 -60.49 -6.33 79.90
N SER A 163 -60.42 -5.67 81.05
CA SER A 163 -59.64 -4.44 81.25
C SER A 163 -58.96 -4.48 82.62
N THR A 164 -57.76 -5.07 82.69
CA THR A 164 -57.11 -5.48 83.95
C THR A 164 -55.64 -5.06 84.04
N GLY A 165 -54.99 -5.36 85.16
CA GLY A 165 -53.52 -5.33 85.27
C GLY A 165 -52.86 -6.40 84.42
N THR A 166 -52.84 -7.65 84.89
CA THR A 166 -52.47 -8.83 84.09
C THR A 166 -53.65 -9.79 83.92
N LEU A 167 -53.57 -10.66 82.90
CA LEU A 167 -54.51 -11.75 82.70
C LEU A 167 -53.75 -13.02 82.30
N SER A 168 -53.83 -14.06 83.12
CA SER A 168 -53.41 -15.43 82.80
C SER A 168 -54.64 -16.33 82.85
N LEU A 169 -54.98 -16.95 81.72
CA LEU A 169 -56.17 -17.77 81.54
C LEU A 169 -55.84 -19.07 80.81
N THR A 170 -56.19 -20.21 81.41
CA THR A 170 -56.33 -21.48 80.71
C THR A 170 -57.82 -21.69 80.40
N ASN A 171 -58.17 -21.99 79.16
CA ASN A 171 -59.56 -22.18 78.73
C ASN A 171 -59.67 -23.37 77.77
N ASN A 172 -60.01 -24.54 78.32
CA ASN A 172 -60.05 -25.81 77.59
C ASN A 172 -61.40 -26.05 76.87
N ARG A 173 -62.04 -24.96 76.42
CA ARG A 173 -63.22 -25.03 75.56
C ARG A 173 -62.81 -25.34 74.12
N ALA A 174 -63.61 -26.15 73.41
CA ALA A 174 -63.37 -26.50 72.02
C ALA A 174 -63.27 -25.28 71.09
N THR A 175 -64.03 -24.22 71.35
CA THR A 175 -63.93 -22.92 70.70
C THR A 175 -63.84 -21.81 71.75
N SER A 176 -62.75 -21.07 71.75
CA SER A 176 -62.48 -19.95 72.67
C SER A 176 -62.40 -18.64 71.91
N THR A 177 -63.20 -17.64 72.27
CA THR A 177 -63.13 -16.29 71.68
C THR A 177 -62.52 -15.30 72.66
N LEU A 178 -61.57 -14.50 72.19
CA LEU A 178 -61.05 -13.33 72.89
C LEU A 178 -61.69 -12.07 72.28
N GLY A 179 -62.49 -11.37 73.06
CA GLY A 179 -63.09 -10.08 72.70
C GLY A 179 -62.09 -8.94 72.87
N ALA A 180 -62.58 -7.74 73.20
CA ALA A 180 -61.71 -6.63 73.55
C ALA A 180 -60.96 -6.92 74.86
N VAL A 181 -59.64 -6.81 74.85
CA VAL A 181 -58.77 -7.03 76.01
C VAL A 181 -57.74 -5.92 76.12
N THR A 182 -57.70 -5.27 77.28
CA THR A 182 -56.67 -4.30 77.66
C THR A 182 -55.99 -4.78 78.93
N THR A 183 -54.66 -4.94 78.92
CA THR A 183 -53.87 -5.27 80.12
C THR A 183 -52.74 -4.26 80.31
N THR A 184 -52.54 -3.72 81.53
CA THR A 184 -51.39 -2.84 81.79
C THR A 184 -50.07 -3.61 81.90
N GLY A 185 -50.13 -4.92 82.14
CA GLY A 185 -49.01 -5.86 82.09
C GLY A 185 -49.24 -6.97 81.06
N ALA A 186 -48.73 -8.16 81.38
CA ALA A 186 -48.73 -9.32 80.49
C ALA A 186 -50.11 -10.00 80.32
N LEU A 187 -50.27 -10.66 79.17
CA LEU A 187 -51.45 -11.45 78.79
C LEU A 187 -51.02 -12.87 78.38
N THR A 188 -51.62 -13.88 78.99
CA THR A 188 -51.44 -15.29 78.63
C THR A 188 -52.80 -15.94 78.45
N VAL A 189 -53.12 -16.42 77.25
CA VAL A 189 -54.36 -17.16 76.96
C VAL A 189 -54.02 -18.53 76.38
N ASN A 190 -54.43 -19.58 77.08
CA ASN A 190 -54.05 -20.96 76.80
C ASN A 190 -55.29 -21.84 76.52
N ALA A 191 -55.60 -22.07 75.25
CA ALA A 191 -56.54 -23.11 74.82
C ALA A 191 -55.76 -24.41 74.55
N LEU A 192 -55.67 -25.30 75.53
CA LEU A 192 -54.74 -26.45 75.51
C LEU A 192 -55.41 -27.79 75.15
N ALA A 193 -56.73 -27.85 75.07
CA ALA A 193 -57.44 -29.08 74.72
C ALA A 193 -57.16 -29.50 73.26
N THR A 194 -57.05 -30.79 73.00
CA THR A 194 -56.89 -31.34 71.64
C THR A 194 -58.07 -30.89 70.76
N GLY A 195 -57.77 -30.37 69.57
CA GLY A 195 -58.76 -29.81 68.65
C GLY A 195 -59.32 -28.44 69.03
N SER A 196 -58.88 -27.82 70.14
CA SER A 196 -59.36 -26.48 70.51
C SER A 196 -58.88 -25.38 69.57
N THR A 197 -59.76 -24.39 69.35
CA THR A 197 -59.45 -23.15 68.63
C THR A 197 -59.43 -21.95 69.56
N LEU A 198 -58.57 -20.97 69.25
CA LEU A 198 -58.59 -19.64 69.86
C LEU A 198 -58.80 -18.59 68.77
N SER A 199 -59.80 -17.71 68.93
CA SER A 199 -60.09 -16.63 67.98
C SER A 199 -60.04 -15.27 68.68
N VAL A 200 -59.06 -14.45 68.33
CA VAL A 200 -58.99 -13.04 68.73
C VAL A 200 -59.95 -12.25 67.83
N ALA A 201 -61.12 -11.92 68.36
CA ALA A 201 -62.22 -11.25 67.65
C ALA A 201 -62.43 -9.78 68.09
N GLY A 202 -61.86 -9.36 69.22
CA GLY A 202 -61.75 -7.95 69.61
C GLY A 202 -60.29 -7.50 69.74
N SER A 203 -60.08 -6.19 69.80
CA SER A 203 -58.74 -5.60 69.88
C SER A 203 -58.04 -5.96 71.20
N VAL A 204 -56.79 -6.40 71.09
CA VAL A 204 -55.92 -6.73 72.23
C VAL A 204 -54.83 -5.65 72.36
N SER A 205 -54.71 -5.04 73.54
CA SER A 205 -53.66 -4.05 73.85
C SER A 205 -53.00 -4.38 75.19
N THR A 206 -51.68 -4.60 75.20
CA THR A 206 -50.95 -5.07 76.39
C THR A 206 -49.73 -4.22 76.69
N GLY A 207 -49.54 -3.84 77.96
CA GLY A 207 -48.34 -3.13 78.44
C GLY A 207 -47.16 -4.05 78.74
N GLY A 208 -47.38 -5.37 78.80
CA GLY A 208 -46.36 -6.41 78.88
C GLY A 208 -46.42 -7.39 77.70
N ALA A 209 -45.61 -8.44 77.77
CA ALA A 209 -45.59 -9.50 76.75
C ALA A 209 -46.93 -10.24 76.64
N THR A 210 -47.26 -10.69 75.43
CA THR A 210 -48.48 -11.46 75.14
C THR A 210 -48.13 -12.87 74.67
N SER A 211 -48.80 -13.89 75.19
CA SER A 211 -48.76 -15.27 74.70
C SER A 211 -50.15 -15.79 74.39
N LEU A 212 -50.38 -16.17 73.13
CA LEU A 212 -51.63 -16.76 72.65
C LEU A 212 -51.35 -18.20 72.21
N THR A 213 -51.89 -19.16 72.96
CA THR A 213 -51.68 -20.60 72.75
C THR A 213 -52.99 -21.26 72.34
N ALA A 214 -52.96 -22.04 71.26
CA ALA A 214 -54.06 -22.88 70.80
C ALA A 214 -53.62 -24.33 70.60
N GLY A 215 -54.55 -25.26 70.70
CA GLY A 215 -54.33 -26.68 70.42
C GLY A 215 -54.19 -26.96 68.91
N THR A 216 -54.50 -28.20 68.52
CA THR A 216 -54.48 -28.63 67.11
C THR A 216 -55.61 -28.03 66.26
N GLY A 217 -56.57 -27.30 66.84
CA GLY A 217 -57.62 -26.60 66.09
C GLY A 217 -57.17 -25.28 65.46
N GLY A 218 -56.12 -24.63 66.00
CA GLY A 218 -55.53 -23.42 65.42
C GLY A 218 -55.89 -22.10 66.12
N LEU A 219 -55.25 -21.02 65.67
CA LEU A 219 -55.33 -19.67 66.23
C LEU A 219 -55.70 -18.65 65.15
N ALA A 220 -56.79 -17.89 65.33
CA ALA A 220 -57.22 -16.88 64.38
C ALA A 220 -57.06 -15.46 64.95
N LEU A 221 -56.25 -14.63 64.29
CA LEU A 221 -56.07 -13.21 64.60
C LEU A 221 -57.02 -12.36 63.74
N ASN A 222 -58.30 -12.36 64.12
CA ASN A 222 -59.37 -11.65 63.39
C ASN A 222 -59.45 -10.16 63.77
N ALA A 223 -58.93 -9.78 64.95
CA ALA A 223 -58.77 -8.41 65.42
C ALA A 223 -57.33 -8.14 65.87
N GLY A 224 -56.95 -6.86 65.91
CA GLY A 224 -55.54 -6.45 66.04
C GLY A 224 -54.96 -6.66 67.44
N VAL A 225 -53.64 -6.93 67.49
CA VAL A 225 -52.89 -7.22 68.72
C VAL A 225 -51.71 -6.25 68.85
N THR A 226 -51.71 -5.40 69.88
CA THR A 226 -50.67 -4.40 70.13
C THR A 226 -50.01 -4.65 71.48
N THR A 227 -48.72 -5.00 71.49
CA THR A 227 -47.95 -5.31 72.72
C THR A 227 -47.10 -4.13 73.22
N ASN A 228 -47.28 -2.94 72.64
CA ASN A 228 -46.55 -1.71 72.98
C ASN A 228 -45.00 -1.88 72.98
N GLY A 229 -44.49 -2.69 72.04
CA GLY A 229 -43.06 -2.97 71.88
C GLY A 229 -42.54 -4.19 72.65
N ASN A 230 -43.36 -4.81 73.49
CA ASN A 230 -43.04 -6.10 74.12
C ASN A 230 -43.07 -7.25 73.08
N ALA A 231 -42.74 -8.48 73.52
CA ALA A 231 -42.86 -9.67 72.68
C ALA A 231 -44.31 -10.16 72.52
N LEU A 232 -44.61 -10.71 71.34
CA LEU A 232 -45.81 -11.49 71.03
C LEU A 232 -45.39 -12.93 70.72
N THR A 233 -45.90 -13.88 71.51
CA THR A 233 -45.75 -15.33 71.25
C THR A 233 -47.05 -15.88 70.68
N LEU A 234 -46.98 -16.49 69.50
CA LEU A 234 -48.08 -17.23 68.88
C LEU A 234 -47.72 -18.72 68.89
N SER A 235 -48.48 -19.51 69.64
CA SER A 235 -48.20 -20.93 69.86
C SER A 235 -49.36 -21.79 69.34
N SER A 236 -49.10 -22.65 68.36
CA SER A 236 -50.13 -23.55 67.83
C SER A 236 -49.56 -24.80 67.18
N ALA A 237 -50.28 -25.93 67.34
CA ALA A 237 -50.09 -27.13 66.55
C ALA A 237 -51.05 -27.19 65.34
N GLY A 238 -52.12 -26.39 65.33
CA GLY A 238 -52.99 -26.17 64.18
C GLY A 238 -52.54 -24.95 63.35
N ALA A 239 -53.30 -24.60 62.33
CA ALA A 239 -53.00 -23.41 61.53
C ALA A 239 -53.20 -22.11 62.34
N VAL A 240 -52.30 -21.15 62.14
CA VAL A 240 -52.44 -19.77 62.61
C VAL A 240 -52.80 -18.90 61.42
N THR A 241 -53.94 -18.21 61.50
CA THR A 241 -54.47 -17.35 60.44
C THR A 241 -54.62 -15.91 60.91
N GLN A 242 -54.59 -14.96 59.97
CA GLN A 242 -54.64 -13.54 60.26
C GLN A 242 -55.56 -12.78 59.30
N ALA A 243 -56.47 -11.99 59.84
CA ALA A 243 -57.18 -10.94 59.10
C ALA A 243 -56.69 -9.54 59.53
N ALA A 244 -56.46 -9.32 60.83
CA ALA A 244 -56.03 -8.04 61.38
C ALA A 244 -54.55 -8.03 61.77
N ALA A 245 -53.90 -6.89 61.58
CA ALA A 245 -52.47 -6.73 61.85
C ALA A 245 -52.12 -6.75 63.35
N PHE A 246 -50.88 -7.12 63.67
CA PHE A 246 -50.30 -6.94 64.99
C PHE A 246 -49.18 -5.89 64.99
N THR A 247 -48.95 -5.27 66.15
CA THR A 247 -47.88 -4.31 66.40
C THR A 247 -47.09 -4.78 67.63
N THR A 248 -45.90 -5.31 67.40
CA THR A 248 -45.05 -5.95 68.42
C THR A 248 -43.60 -5.52 68.29
N GLY A 249 -42.79 -5.78 69.32
CA GLY A 249 -41.33 -5.77 69.19
C GLY A 249 -40.87 -7.08 68.55
N GLY A 250 -40.64 -8.09 69.38
CA GLY A 250 -40.37 -9.46 68.93
C GLY A 250 -41.65 -10.22 68.59
N LEU A 251 -41.56 -11.10 67.60
CA LEU A 251 -42.55 -12.13 67.27
C LEU A 251 -41.90 -13.51 67.43
N THR A 252 -42.43 -14.31 68.35
CA THR A 252 -42.00 -15.69 68.61
C THR A 252 -43.07 -16.65 68.14
N LEU A 253 -42.73 -17.58 67.25
CA LEU A 253 -43.64 -18.62 66.75
C LEU A 253 -43.24 -19.99 67.32
N THR A 254 -44.21 -20.77 67.83
CA THR A 254 -43.94 -22.10 68.42
C THR A 254 -45.01 -23.13 68.08
N GLY A 255 -44.59 -24.40 67.98
CA GLY A 255 -45.47 -25.51 67.63
C GLY A 255 -45.53 -25.80 66.13
N GLY A 256 -45.99 -26.99 65.79
CA GLY A 256 -45.97 -27.54 64.43
C GLY A 256 -46.96 -26.93 63.43
N GLY A 257 -47.62 -25.82 63.76
CA GLY A 257 -48.60 -25.16 62.91
C GLY A 257 -48.02 -24.51 61.65
N THR A 258 -48.89 -24.21 60.69
CA THR A 258 -48.60 -23.26 59.60
C THR A 258 -48.97 -21.85 60.06
N PHE A 259 -48.15 -20.85 59.76
CA PHE A 259 -48.36 -19.47 60.21
C PHE A 259 -48.59 -18.53 59.03
N ALA A 260 -49.86 -18.24 58.73
CA ALA A 260 -50.30 -17.33 57.67
C ALA A 260 -50.54 -15.92 58.24
N LEU A 261 -49.46 -15.15 58.36
CA LEU A 261 -49.38 -13.80 58.94
C LEU A 261 -49.22 -12.74 57.83
N GLY A 262 -50.05 -12.84 56.80
CA GLY A 262 -49.97 -12.05 55.57
C GLY A 262 -50.56 -10.64 55.64
N SER A 263 -51.01 -10.15 56.80
CA SER A 263 -51.70 -8.85 56.90
C SER A 263 -50.80 -7.68 56.52
N ALA A 264 -51.32 -6.77 55.69
CA ALA A 264 -50.56 -5.70 55.04
C ALA A 264 -50.11 -4.55 55.96
N ASN A 265 -50.40 -4.61 57.27
CA ASN A 265 -50.10 -3.57 58.26
C ASN A 265 -49.36 -4.10 59.51
N ASN A 266 -48.79 -5.30 59.45
CA ASN A 266 -48.01 -5.86 60.56
C ASN A 266 -46.77 -5.02 60.86
N VAL A 267 -46.42 -4.91 62.14
CA VAL A 267 -45.21 -4.25 62.62
C VAL A 267 -44.49 -5.16 63.61
N LEU A 268 -43.25 -5.56 63.27
CA LEU A 268 -42.30 -6.22 64.17
C LEU A 268 -40.86 -5.77 63.88
N THR A 269 -39.95 -5.97 64.83
CA THR A 269 -38.50 -5.79 64.65
C THR A 269 -37.76 -7.11 64.47
N THR A 270 -38.19 -8.17 65.15
CA THR A 270 -37.51 -9.48 65.14
C THR A 270 -38.49 -10.65 65.02
N LEU A 271 -38.22 -11.57 64.10
CA LEU A 271 -38.86 -12.89 63.98
C LEU A 271 -37.96 -13.96 64.61
N THR A 272 -38.54 -14.89 65.37
CA THR A 272 -37.85 -16.06 65.94
C THR A 272 -38.81 -17.25 66.04
N THR A 273 -38.33 -18.48 65.83
CA THR A 273 -39.05 -19.70 66.24
C THR A 273 -38.51 -20.19 67.58
N GLY A 274 -39.37 -20.56 68.52
CA GLY A 274 -38.93 -21.14 69.79
C GLY A 274 -38.45 -22.60 69.64
N SER A 275 -37.73 -23.09 70.64
CA SER A 275 -37.01 -24.39 70.62
C SER A 275 -37.91 -25.64 70.65
N THR A 276 -39.24 -25.51 70.56
CA THR A 276 -40.21 -26.59 70.74
C THR A 276 -41.25 -26.59 69.62
N GLY A 277 -41.14 -27.60 68.74
CA GLY A 277 -42.01 -27.77 67.58
C GLY A 277 -41.68 -26.78 66.47
N ASN A 278 -40.90 -27.23 65.49
CA ASN A 278 -40.61 -26.46 64.28
C ASN A 278 -41.92 -26.14 63.53
N ALA A 279 -42.11 -24.90 63.11
CA ALA A 279 -43.30 -24.50 62.36
C ALA A 279 -43.37 -25.24 61.00
N ALA A 280 -44.57 -25.64 60.58
CA ALA A 280 -44.77 -26.29 59.28
C ALA A 280 -44.49 -25.34 58.11
N SER A 281 -44.90 -24.08 58.22
CA SER A 281 -44.50 -23.00 57.32
C SER A 281 -44.73 -21.65 57.99
N ILE A 282 -44.08 -20.61 57.48
CA ILE A 282 -44.30 -19.23 57.87
C ILE A 282 -44.49 -18.41 56.59
N ASP A 283 -45.58 -17.67 56.48
CA ASP A 283 -45.75 -16.58 55.52
C ASP A 283 -46.04 -15.30 56.30
N LEU A 284 -45.14 -14.32 56.21
CA LEU A 284 -45.15 -13.12 57.03
C LEU A 284 -44.99 -11.87 56.17
N ARG A 285 -45.98 -10.98 56.21
CA ARG A 285 -45.78 -9.58 55.84
C ARG A 285 -45.37 -8.76 57.06
N ASN A 286 -44.47 -7.80 56.85
CA ASN A 286 -44.12 -6.74 57.80
C ASN A 286 -44.02 -5.43 57.02
N THR A 287 -44.72 -4.38 57.43
CA THR A 287 -44.88 -3.16 56.62
C THR A 287 -44.67 -1.87 57.41
N GLY A 288 -44.44 -1.95 58.72
CA GLY A 288 -44.06 -0.82 59.56
C GLY A 288 -42.57 -0.70 59.91
N SER A 289 -41.72 -1.69 59.62
CA SER A 289 -40.31 -1.66 60.02
C SER A 289 -39.40 -2.61 59.22
N SER A 290 -38.08 -2.43 59.37
CA SER A 290 -37.06 -3.41 59.00
C SER A 290 -37.21 -4.71 59.80
N THR A 291 -36.99 -5.86 59.17
CA THR A 291 -37.21 -7.18 59.78
C THR A 291 -35.89 -7.89 60.08
N THR A 292 -35.66 -8.26 61.34
CA THR A 292 -34.56 -9.15 61.73
C THR A 292 -35.07 -10.58 61.81
N VAL A 293 -34.60 -11.47 60.93
CA VAL A 293 -34.82 -12.92 61.04
C VAL A 293 -33.68 -13.48 61.90
N ASN A 294 -34.00 -13.92 63.11
CA ASN A 294 -33.00 -14.41 64.07
C ASN A 294 -32.82 -15.94 63.92
N ALA A 295 -33.12 -16.74 64.95
CA ALA A 295 -33.19 -18.19 64.83
C ALA A 295 -34.59 -18.60 64.31
N VAL A 296 -34.66 -19.24 63.13
CA VAL A 296 -35.92 -19.68 62.50
C VAL A 296 -35.77 -21.07 61.90
N THR A 297 -36.55 -22.03 62.38
CA THR A 297 -36.56 -23.42 61.87
C THR A 297 -37.96 -23.82 61.41
N THR A 298 -38.10 -24.18 60.13
CA THR A 298 -39.37 -24.64 59.53
C THR A 298 -39.21 -25.98 58.80
N THR A 299 -40.21 -26.86 58.88
CA THR A 299 -40.22 -28.12 58.09
C THR A 299 -40.71 -27.93 56.65
N GLY A 300 -41.34 -26.79 56.35
CA GLY A 300 -41.68 -26.32 55.01
C GLY A 300 -41.06 -24.95 54.74
N GLY A 301 -41.75 -24.12 53.93
CA GLY A 301 -41.24 -22.84 53.46
C GLY A 301 -41.32 -21.68 54.46
N LEU A 302 -40.41 -20.72 54.30
CA LEU A 302 -40.37 -19.42 54.96
C LEU A 302 -40.53 -18.31 53.91
N SER A 303 -41.66 -17.60 53.94
CA SER A 303 -41.91 -16.37 53.19
C SER A 303 -41.86 -15.19 54.16
N VAL A 304 -40.99 -14.22 53.87
CA VAL A 304 -40.90 -12.94 54.60
C VAL A 304 -40.92 -11.80 53.59
N ASN A 305 -41.93 -10.94 53.68
CA ASN A 305 -42.15 -9.82 52.78
C ASN A 305 -42.17 -8.52 53.59
N ALA A 306 -41.04 -7.81 53.59
CA ALA A 306 -40.99 -6.44 54.05
C ALA A 306 -41.49 -5.52 52.92
N ALA A 307 -42.39 -4.57 53.22
CA ALA A 307 -43.01 -3.72 52.19
C ALA A 307 -42.82 -2.20 52.36
N SER A 308 -42.33 -1.74 53.51
CA SER A 308 -42.06 -0.31 53.73
C SER A 308 -40.87 0.17 52.88
N PRO A 309 -40.97 1.26 52.11
CA PRO A 309 -39.85 1.79 51.33
C PRO A 309 -38.60 2.01 52.21
N GLY A 310 -37.46 1.44 51.78
CA GLY A 310 -36.20 1.52 52.53
C GLY A 310 -36.08 0.58 53.75
N ALA A 311 -37.09 -0.23 54.07
CA ALA A 311 -36.95 -1.25 55.11
C ALA A 311 -35.89 -2.31 54.72
N GLY A 312 -35.05 -2.69 55.68
CA GLY A 312 -34.07 -3.78 55.50
C GLY A 312 -34.63 -5.14 55.93
N LEU A 313 -34.07 -6.22 55.40
CA LEU A 313 -34.27 -7.58 55.92
C LEU A 313 -32.92 -8.16 56.30
N THR A 314 -32.71 -8.38 57.60
CA THR A 314 -31.45 -8.88 58.15
C THR A 314 -31.61 -10.30 58.69
N VAL A 315 -30.88 -11.26 58.14
CA VAL A 315 -30.69 -12.58 58.73
C VAL A 315 -29.55 -12.49 59.75
N ALA A 316 -29.90 -12.55 61.03
CA ALA A 316 -28.97 -12.36 62.15
C ALA A 316 -28.57 -13.67 62.85
N GLY A 317 -29.37 -14.73 62.71
CA GLY A 317 -29.12 -16.05 63.29
C GLY A 317 -29.24 -17.17 62.27
N ALA A 318 -29.26 -18.41 62.76
CA ALA A 318 -29.41 -19.59 61.91
C ALA A 318 -30.86 -19.77 61.44
N VAL A 319 -31.04 -19.82 60.12
CA VAL A 319 -32.32 -20.04 59.45
C VAL A 319 -32.27 -21.37 58.71
N SER A 320 -33.16 -22.31 59.05
CA SER A 320 -33.21 -23.67 58.49
C SER A 320 -34.61 -23.97 57.97
N VAL A 321 -34.74 -24.24 56.67
CA VAL A 321 -36.03 -24.30 55.97
C VAL A 321 -36.17 -25.56 55.11
N GLY A 322 -37.22 -26.34 55.39
CA GLY A 322 -37.50 -27.59 54.69
C GLY A 322 -38.08 -27.43 53.27
N GLY A 323 -38.71 -26.29 52.99
CA GLY A 323 -39.42 -26.00 51.74
C GLY A 323 -39.01 -24.70 51.06
N THR A 324 -39.56 -24.45 49.86
CA THR A 324 -39.24 -23.26 49.05
C THR A 324 -39.47 -21.99 49.85
N SER A 325 -38.46 -21.12 49.90
CA SER A 325 -38.39 -20.00 50.84
C SER A 325 -37.96 -18.71 50.14
N GLN A 326 -38.51 -17.58 50.57
CA GLN A 326 -38.47 -16.32 49.86
C GLN A 326 -38.41 -15.13 50.83
N LEU A 327 -37.26 -14.46 50.90
CA LEU A 327 -37.04 -13.25 51.71
C LEU A 327 -37.01 -12.05 50.74
N THR A 328 -37.99 -11.16 50.86
CA THR A 328 -38.19 -10.03 49.93
C THR A 328 -38.32 -8.71 50.68
N THR A 329 -37.66 -7.66 50.17
CA THR A 329 -37.74 -6.31 50.74
C THR A 329 -37.42 -5.24 49.68
N PRO A 330 -38.01 -4.03 49.73
CA PRO A 330 -37.62 -2.91 48.86
C PRO A 330 -36.28 -2.25 49.24
N GLY A 331 -35.71 -2.54 50.41
CA GLY A 331 -34.35 -2.12 50.79
C GLY A 331 -33.29 -3.21 50.55
N ALA A 332 -32.28 -3.24 51.40
CA ALA A 332 -31.21 -4.24 51.35
C ALA A 332 -31.59 -5.56 52.04
N VAL A 333 -31.06 -6.68 51.53
CA VAL A 333 -31.03 -7.98 52.23
C VAL A 333 -29.65 -8.23 52.78
N THR A 334 -29.54 -8.30 54.11
CA THR A 334 -28.28 -8.49 54.83
C THR A 334 -28.24 -9.87 55.47
N ILE A 335 -27.17 -10.62 55.27
CA ILE A 335 -26.81 -11.77 56.11
C ILE A 335 -25.71 -11.26 57.05
N ALA A 336 -26.00 -11.12 58.34
CA ALA A 336 -25.04 -10.68 59.35
C ALA A 336 -23.95 -11.75 59.57
N SER A 337 -22.84 -11.40 60.23
CA SER A 337 -21.71 -12.33 60.45
C SER A 337 -22.04 -13.56 61.31
N THR A 338 -23.16 -13.54 62.04
CA THR A 338 -23.72 -14.66 62.80
C THR A 338 -24.90 -15.34 62.10
N GLY A 339 -25.33 -14.83 60.95
CA GLY A 339 -26.47 -15.32 60.18
C GLY A 339 -26.10 -16.46 59.24
N SER A 340 -27.03 -17.39 59.01
CA SER A 340 -26.87 -18.43 57.99
C SER A 340 -28.22 -18.90 57.46
N LEU A 341 -28.26 -19.32 56.20
CA LEU A 341 -29.45 -19.84 55.51
C LEU A 341 -29.18 -21.26 55.03
N ALA A 342 -29.89 -22.24 55.56
CA ALA A 342 -29.87 -23.64 55.14
C ALA A 342 -31.23 -24.04 54.55
N ALA A 343 -31.26 -24.45 53.28
CA ALA A 343 -32.49 -24.81 52.59
C ALA A 343 -32.42 -26.18 51.90
N SER A 344 -33.47 -27.00 52.02
CA SER A 344 -33.61 -28.27 51.29
C SER A 344 -34.48 -28.19 50.03
N ALA A 345 -34.92 -26.98 49.69
CA ALA A 345 -35.63 -26.62 48.47
C ALA A 345 -35.19 -25.21 48.03
N GLY A 346 -35.79 -24.65 46.97
CA GLY A 346 -35.33 -23.39 46.37
C GLY A 346 -35.39 -22.21 47.33
N LEU A 347 -34.29 -21.46 47.42
CA LEU A 347 -34.21 -20.21 48.21
C LEU A 347 -34.19 -19.00 47.28
N THR A 348 -34.90 -17.94 47.64
CA THR A 348 -34.79 -16.63 46.98
C THR A 348 -34.58 -15.53 48.01
N LEU A 349 -33.56 -14.71 47.77
CA LEU A 349 -33.38 -13.41 48.41
C LEU A 349 -33.65 -12.34 47.35
N ALA A 350 -34.49 -11.35 47.65
CA ALA A 350 -34.73 -10.21 46.77
C ALA A 350 -34.60 -8.89 47.54
N ALA A 351 -33.50 -8.20 47.29
CA ALA A 351 -33.28 -6.82 47.71
C ALA A 351 -33.77 -5.86 46.62
N GLY A 352 -34.48 -4.82 47.03
CA GLY A 352 -34.80 -3.66 46.19
C GLY A 352 -33.65 -2.66 46.09
N THR A 353 -32.61 -2.79 46.94
CA THR A 353 -31.29 -2.18 46.73
C THR A 353 -30.21 -3.27 46.64
N ASP A 354 -29.63 -3.66 47.78
CA ASP A 354 -28.32 -4.30 47.84
C ASP A 354 -28.38 -5.66 48.56
N PHE A 355 -27.56 -6.60 48.10
CA PHE A 355 -27.25 -7.83 48.82
C PHE A 355 -25.96 -7.65 49.64
N ILE A 356 -26.03 -7.89 50.94
CA ILE A 356 -24.93 -7.65 51.89
C ILE A 356 -24.66 -8.92 52.71
N ASN A 357 -23.66 -9.69 52.30
CA ASN A 357 -23.22 -10.90 52.98
C ASN A 357 -21.98 -10.64 53.87
N GLN A 358 -22.21 -10.61 55.17
CA GLN A 358 -21.18 -10.51 56.21
C GLN A 358 -20.79 -11.88 56.81
N ALA A 359 -21.49 -12.97 56.45
CA ALA A 359 -21.27 -14.34 56.95
C ALA A 359 -20.23 -15.15 56.14
N GLY A 360 -19.74 -14.60 55.01
CA GLY A 360 -18.72 -15.24 54.19
C GLY A 360 -19.27 -16.26 53.18
N ALA A 361 -18.39 -17.09 52.62
CA ALA A 361 -18.76 -18.03 51.55
C ALA A 361 -19.80 -19.09 51.96
N GLY A 362 -19.87 -19.43 53.24
CA GLY A 362 -20.83 -20.41 53.80
C GLY A 362 -22.20 -19.84 54.17
N ALA A 363 -22.48 -18.55 53.88
CA ALA A 363 -23.69 -17.86 54.30
C ALA A 363 -25.01 -18.50 53.84
N ILE A 364 -24.99 -19.16 52.68
CA ILE A 364 -26.11 -19.91 52.12
C ILE A 364 -25.67 -21.33 51.79
N THR A 365 -26.39 -22.32 52.31
CA THR A 365 -26.24 -23.73 51.98
C THR A 365 -27.55 -24.27 51.41
N THR A 366 -27.47 -24.97 50.28
CA THR A 366 -28.61 -25.67 49.68
C THR A 366 -28.32 -27.16 49.55
N SER A 367 -29.37 -27.98 49.70
CA SER A 367 -29.28 -29.45 49.59
C SER A 367 -30.27 -29.98 48.55
N ASN A 368 -30.25 -31.29 48.28
CA ASN A 368 -31.14 -31.96 47.30
C ASN A 368 -31.09 -31.39 45.86
N GLY A 369 -29.99 -30.77 45.45
CA GLY A 369 -29.87 -30.09 44.16
C GLY A 369 -30.63 -28.76 44.08
N ALA A 370 -31.16 -28.25 45.20
CA ALA A 370 -31.81 -26.95 45.25
C ALA A 370 -30.83 -25.80 44.98
N ARG A 371 -31.36 -24.74 44.38
CA ARG A 371 -30.65 -23.51 44.01
C ARG A 371 -31.02 -22.35 44.92
N TRP A 372 -30.13 -21.39 45.07
CA TRP A 372 -30.46 -20.04 45.51
C TRP A 372 -30.49 -19.04 44.34
N LEU A 373 -31.41 -18.08 44.44
CA LEU A 373 -31.50 -16.88 43.59
C LEU A 373 -31.32 -15.64 44.47
N ILE A 374 -30.48 -14.71 44.04
CA ILE A 374 -30.26 -13.44 44.74
C ILE A 374 -30.52 -12.30 43.77
N TYR A 375 -31.62 -11.59 43.96
CA TYR A 375 -31.97 -10.38 43.20
C TYR A 375 -31.48 -9.14 43.95
N SER A 376 -30.90 -8.19 43.21
CA SER A 376 -30.41 -6.89 43.67
C SER A 376 -30.38 -5.90 42.50
N GLN A 377 -30.09 -4.63 42.74
CA GLN A 377 -30.12 -3.62 41.67
C GLN A 377 -28.94 -3.74 40.69
N ALA A 378 -27.72 -3.83 41.21
CA ALA A 378 -26.48 -3.90 40.44
C ALA A 378 -25.35 -4.53 41.26
N PRO A 379 -24.33 -5.15 40.66
CA PRO A 379 -23.23 -5.77 41.42
C PRO A 379 -22.34 -4.75 42.15
N GLN A 380 -22.30 -3.49 41.73
CA GLN A 380 -21.37 -2.46 42.23
C GLN A 380 -21.61 -2.02 43.68
N THR A 381 -22.83 -2.17 44.21
CA THR A 381 -23.19 -1.77 45.59
C THR A 381 -23.35 -2.95 46.55
N ASN A 382 -23.26 -4.19 46.04
CA ASN A 382 -23.37 -5.41 46.84
C ASN A 382 -22.07 -5.73 47.58
N SER A 383 -22.21 -6.35 48.77
CA SER A 383 -21.13 -7.10 49.41
C SER A 383 -21.44 -8.58 49.29
N PHE A 384 -20.71 -9.31 48.46
CA PHE A 384 -21.02 -10.72 48.18
C PHE A 384 -20.43 -11.72 49.20
N GLY A 385 -19.50 -11.27 50.06
CA GLY A 385 -18.87 -12.11 51.09
C GLY A 385 -18.15 -13.36 50.58
N GLY A 386 -17.81 -13.43 49.28
CA GLY A 386 -17.23 -14.64 48.67
C GLY A 386 -18.23 -15.80 48.46
N LEU A 387 -19.54 -15.55 48.51
CA LEU A 387 -20.57 -16.54 48.18
C LEU A 387 -20.58 -16.81 46.66
N VAL A 388 -19.94 -17.89 46.23
CA VAL A 388 -19.78 -18.23 44.80
C VAL A 388 -21.02 -18.93 44.24
N SER A 389 -21.55 -18.41 43.14
CA SER A 389 -22.68 -18.97 42.38
C SER A 389 -22.28 -20.08 41.40
N GLY A 390 -21.01 -20.09 40.95
CA GLY A 390 -20.51 -21.01 39.92
C GLY A 390 -21.14 -20.83 38.54
N ASN A 391 -21.84 -19.72 38.30
CA ASN A 391 -22.62 -19.44 37.09
C ASN A 391 -22.43 -17.98 36.65
N GLN A 392 -22.75 -17.68 35.38
CA GLN A 392 -22.86 -16.28 34.91
C GLN A 392 -24.01 -15.57 35.62
N ALA A 393 -23.85 -14.27 35.84
CA ALA A 393 -24.95 -13.42 36.33
C ALA A 393 -26.07 -13.30 35.27
N ALA A 394 -27.19 -12.70 35.64
CA ALA A 394 -28.22 -12.30 34.69
C ALA A 394 -28.60 -10.83 34.92
N TYR A 395 -28.58 -10.03 33.87
CA TYR A 395 -28.77 -8.58 33.90
C TYR A 395 -30.11 -8.16 33.28
N GLY A 396 -30.62 -7.00 33.67
CA GLY A 396 -31.99 -6.58 33.32
C GLY A 396 -33.08 -7.43 33.99
N VAL A 397 -32.74 -8.21 35.02
CA VAL A 397 -33.64 -9.16 35.68
C VAL A 397 -33.94 -8.71 37.10
N ASN A 398 -35.19 -8.28 37.33
CA ASN A 398 -35.71 -7.94 38.65
C ASN A 398 -36.77 -8.95 39.11
N PHE A 399 -37.04 -8.98 40.41
CA PHE A 399 -37.93 -9.96 41.05
C PHE A 399 -39.40 -9.85 40.60
N THR A 400 -39.89 -8.65 40.22
CA THR A 400 -41.32 -8.45 39.91
C THR A 400 -41.66 -8.78 38.45
N SER A 401 -40.78 -8.50 37.49
CA SER A 401 -40.95 -8.93 36.09
C SER A 401 -40.56 -10.38 35.86
N THR A 402 -39.62 -10.90 36.66
CA THR A 402 -39.04 -12.24 36.47
C THR A 402 -38.95 -12.95 37.82
N PRO A 403 -40.08 -13.42 38.38
CA PRO A 403 -40.10 -14.14 39.65
C PRO A 403 -39.35 -15.48 39.57
N PRO A 404 -39.01 -16.13 40.70
CA PRO A 404 -38.17 -17.33 40.76
C PRO A 404 -38.56 -18.48 39.80
N GLY A 405 -39.86 -18.72 39.61
CA GLY A 405 -40.36 -19.75 38.68
C GLY A 405 -40.13 -19.44 37.19
N SER A 406 -39.82 -18.20 36.84
CA SER A 406 -39.53 -17.74 35.47
C SER A 406 -38.04 -17.74 35.12
N VAL A 407 -37.14 -18.00 36.08
CA VAL A 407 -35.68 -18.04 35.85
C VAL A 407 -35.26 -19.39 35.26
N ALA A 408 -35.49 -19.54 33.95
CA ALA A 408 -35.22 -20.78 33.19
C ALA A 408 -33.72 -21.19 33.18
N LEU A 409 -32.81 -20.24 33.39
CA LEU A 409 -31.37 -20.49 33.53
C LEU A 409 -31.12 -21.32 34.80
N ALA A 410 -30.37 -22.43 34.75
CA ALA A 410 -30.13 -23.32 35.90
C ALA A 410 -29.13 -22.75 36.96
N GLY A 411 -28.88 -23.51 38.03
CA GLY A 411 -27.81 -23.26 39.02
C GLY A 411 -28.06 -22.12 40.01
N ASN A 412 -27.17 -21.97 40.98
CA ASN A 412 -27.14 -20.80 41.87
C ASN A 412 -26.87 -19.53 41.05
N ARG A 413 -27.53 -18.40 41.34
CA ARG A 413 -27.44 -17.23 40.45
C ARG A 413 -27.67 -15.89 41.15
N TYR A 414 -26.85 -14.92 40.77
CA TYR A 414 -27.09 -13.49 41.01
C TYR A 414 -27.86 -12.89 39.85
N LEU A 415 -28.87 -12.08 40.16
CA LEU A 415 -29.72 -11.39 39.20
C LEU A 415 -29.73 -9.90 39.52
N PHE A 416 -29.50 -9.10 38.48
CA PHE A 416 -29.33 -7.66 38.59
C PHE A 416 -30.40 -6.94 37.76
N ALA A 417 -31.13 -6.03 38.40
CA ALA A 417 -32.18 -5.25 37.72
C ALA A 417 -31.63 -4.35 36.60
N THR A 418 -30.36 -3.93 36.71
CA THR A 418 -29.67 -3.12 35.70
C THR A 418 -29.18 -3.96 34.52
N SER A 419 -29.40 -3.51 33.29
CA SER A 419 -28.71 -4.01 32.08
C SER A 419 -27.48 -3.14 31.77
N PRO A 420 -26.24 -3.68 31.81
CA PRO A 420 -25.07 -2.97 31.30
C PRO A 420 -25.15 -2.76 29.77
N THR A 421 -24.30 -1.89 29.24
CA THR A 421 -24.21 -1.63 27.80
C THR A 421 -22.84 -2.01 27.27
N VAL A 422 -22.79 -3.04 26.42
CA VAL A 422 -21.61 -3.35 25.63
C VAL A 422 -21.57 -2.45 24.42
N THR A 423 -20.49 -1.68 24.28
CA THR A 423 -20.20 -0.92 23.07
C THR A 423 -19.28 -1.73 22.17
N VAL A 424 -19.71 -1.97 20.93
CA VAL A 424 -18.93 -2.61 19.87
C VAL A 424 -18.63 -1.58 18.79
N THR A 425 -17.35 -1.33 18.55
CA THR A 425 -16.88 -0.26 17.66
C THR A 425 -16.17 -0.85 16.45
N ALA A 426 -16.63 -0.53 15.25
CA ALA A 426 -15.92 -0.87 14.01
C ALA A 426 -14.65 0.01 13.91
N LEU A 427 -13.49 -0.64 13.80
CA LEU A 427 -12.22 0.06 13.63
C LEU A 427 -11.98 0.39 12.15
N ALA A 428 -11.04 1.31 11.88
CA ALA A 428 -10.72 1.72 10.53
C ALA A 428 -10.16 0.55 9.70
N ALA A 429 -10.62 0.42 8.46
CA ALA A 429 -10.18 -0.58 7.51
C ALA A 429 -9.90 0.04 6.14
N SER A 430 -9.14 -0.67 5.30
CA SER A 430 -8.92 -0.27 3.91
C SER A 430 -8.94 -1.45 2.96
N LYS A 431 -9.19 -1.17 1.68
CA LYS A 431 -9.02 -2.11 0.55
C LYS A 431 -8.51 -1.35 -0.68
N VAL A 432 -7.98 -2.08 -1.66
CA VAL A 432 -7.65 -1.50 -2.97
C VAL A 432 -8.89 -1.53 -3.89
N TYR A 433 -8.99 -0.56 -4.81
CA TYR A 433 -10.01 -0.58 -5.86
C TYR A 433 -9.94 -1.86 -6.71
N GLY A 434 -11.08 -2.38 -7.12
CA GLY A 434 -11.20 -3.65 -7.86
C GLY A 434 -11.13 -4.91 -7.00
N ASP A 435 -10.87 -4.80 -5.70
CA ASP A 435 -10.88 -5.95 -4.79
C ASP A 435 -12.26 -6.08 -4.13
N THR A 436 -12.74 -7.32 -3.93
CA THR A 436 -14.00 -7.58 -3.21
C THR A 436 -13.70 -7.95 -1.76
N LEU A 437 -14.22 -7.16 -0.82
CA LEU A 437 -14.10 -7.48 0.60
C LEU A 437 -15.27 -8.40 0.98
N ASP A 438 -15.01 -9.69 1.26
CA ASP A 438 -16.05 -10.63 1.68
C ASP A 438 -16.75 -10.10 2.94
N ALA A 439 -18.08 -10.24 3.01
CA ALA A 439 -18.86 -9.94 4.20
C ALA A 439 -18.43 -10.78 5.43
N ARG A 440 -17.75 -11.91 5.20
CA ARG A 440 -17.11 -12.73 6.25
C ARG A 440 -15.66 -12.34 6.57
N SER A 441 -15.05 -11.42 5.82
CA SER A 441 -13.69 -10.95 6.09
C SER A 441 -13.66 -10.27 7.46
N THR A 442 -12.77 -10.71 8.35
CA THR A 442 -12.75 -10.31 9.76
C THR A 442 -12.24 -8.87 9.92
N ARG A 443 -13.14 -7.89 9.72
CA ARG A 443 -12.84 -6.49 9.98
C ARG A 443 -12.51 -6.29 11.46
N PRO A 444 -11.51 -5.46 11.79
CA PRO A 444 -11.16 -5.20 13.17
C PRO A 444 -12.30 -4.46 13.88
N PHE A 445 -12.63 -4.90 15.09
CA PHE A 445 -13.54 -4.22 16.00
C PHE A 445 -12.99 -4.25 17.42
N SER A 446 -13.43 -3.31 18.26
CA SER A 446 -13.18 -3.33 19.70
C SER A 446 -14.48 -3.48 20.48
N VAL A 447 -14.36 -3.98 21.72
CA VAL A 447 -15.48 -4.27 22.62
C VAL A 447 -15.16 -3.65 23.99
N SER A 448 -16.14 -2.99 24.61
CA SER A 448 -16.04 -2.45 25.98
C SER A 448 -17.40 -2.49 26.67
N GLY A 449 -17.42 -2.44 28.01
CA GLY A 449 -18.66 -2.45 28.80
C GLY A 449 -19.18 -3.84 29.19
N ILE A 450 -18.42 -4.91 28.95
CA ILE A 450 -18.62 -6.20 29.62
C ILE A 450 -18.22 -6.05 31.09
N VAL A 451 -18.99 -6.61 32.02
CA VAL A 451 -18.68 -6.57 33.46
C VAL A 451 -17.55 -7.54 33.78
N ASP A 452 -16.50 -7.04 34.44
CA ASP A 452 -15.39 -7.84 34.94
C ASP A 452 -15.78 -8.53 36.26
N ALA A 453 -15.87 -9.86 36.26
CA ALA A 453 -16.19 -10.67 37.43
C ALA A 453 -15.07 -10.69 38.49
N GLY A 454 -13.83 -10.41 38.09
CA GLY A 454 -12.67 -10.31 38.98
C GLY A 454 -12.81 -9.16 39.98
N LEU A 455 -13.42 -8.04 39.59
CA LEU A 455 -13.74 -6.91 40.47
C LEU A 455 -14.69 -7.29 41.62
N PHE A 456 -15.45 -8.38 41.47
CA PHE A 456 -16.38 -8.91 42.47
C PHE A 456 -15.85 -10.19 43.13
N GLY A 457 -14.57 -10.51 42.96
CA GLY A 457 -13.95 -11.70 43.55
C GLY A 457 -14.39 -13.02 42.92
N ASN A 458 -14.86 -13.01 41.66
CA ASN A 458 -15.32 -14.18 40.91
C ASN A 458 -16.50 -14.94 41.56
N VAL A 459 -17.36 -14.23 42.31
CA VAL A 459 -18.60 -14.79 42.90
C VAL A 459 -19.65 -15.18 41.84
N PHE A 460 -19.51 -14.68 40.62
CA PHE A 460 -20.11 -15.22 39.39
C PHE A 460 -19.00 -15.41 38.35
N THR A 461 -19.23 -16.29 37.36
CA THR A 461 -18.25 -16.52 36.30
C THR A 461 -18.23 -15.37 35.31
N GLN A 462 -17.07 -15.05 34.74
CA GLN A 462 -16.91 -14.03 33.72
C GLN A 462 -17.86 -14.25 32.52
N ASP A 463 -18.57 -13.20 32.12
CA ASP A 463 -19.39 -13.18 30.92
C ASP A 463 -18.49 -13.10 29.68
N VAL A 464 -18.80 -13.85 28.62
CA VAL A 464 -18.00 -13.93 27.39
C VAL A 464 -18.87 -13.63 26.17
N LEU A 465 -18.48 -12.62 25.38
CA LEU A 465 -19.11 -12.31 24.10
C LEU A 465 -18.67 -13.33 23.05
N ALA A 466 -19.63 -14.00 22.42
CA ALA A 466 -19.41 -15.02 21.39
C ALA A 466 -20.00 -14.60 20.04
N GLY A 467 -19.53 -15.22 18.96
CA GLY A 467 -19.95 -14.90 17.59
C GLY A 467 -19.21 -13.69 16.99
N THR A 468 -19.75 -13.14 15.91
CA THR A 468 -19.18 -12.00 15.17
C THR A 468 -20.22 -10.93 14.86
N PRO A 469 -19.87 -9.63 14.91
CA PRO A 469 -20.74 -8.55 14.47
C PRO A 469 -20.94 -8.60 12.94
N ALA A 470 -22.06 -8.08 12.47
CA ALA A 470 -22.29 -7.84 11.05
C ALA A 470 -21.71 -6.48 10.65
N PHE A 471 -21.06 -6.43 9.49
CA PHE A 471 -20.55 -5.19 8.88
C PHE A 471 -21.18 -4.99 7.50
N ALA A 472 -21.46 -3.75 7.13
CA ALA A 472 -21.80 -3.39 5.75
C ALA A 472 -21.26 -2.01 5.38
N SER A 473 -20.78 -1.85 4.15
CA SER A 473 -20.41 -0.56 3.58
C SER A 473 -20.66 -0.52 2.08
N LEU A 474 -21.01 0.66 1.55
CA LEU A 474 -21.02 0.86 0.09
C LEU A 474 -19.59 0.74 -0.51
N GLY A 475 -18.54 0.89 0.31
CA GLY A 475 -17.16 0.64 -0.08
C GLY A 475 -16.82 -0.84 -0.29
N ASP A 476 -17.69 -1.77 0.10
CA ASP A 476 -17.41 -3.21 0.02
C ASP A 476 -17.36 -3.71 -1.44
N ALA A 477 -18.24 -3.16 -2.28
CA ALA A 477 -18.40 -3.54 -3.68
C ALA A 477 -17.09 -3.38 -4.49
N MET A 478 -16.78 -4.36 -5.34
CA MET A 478 -15.58 -4.41 -6.18
C MET A 478 -15.26 -3.08 -6.89
N ARG A 479 -16.31 -2.43 -7.41
CA ARG A 479 -16.28 -1.20 -8.22
C ARG A 479 -16.64 0.07 -7.43
N ALA A 480 -16.63 0.02 -6.09
CA ALA A 480 -16.77 1.23 -5.27
C ALA A 480 -15.57 2.16 -5.52
N ARG A 481 -15.84 3.43 -5.87
CA ARG A 481 -14.81 4.41 -6.24
C ARG A 481 -13.82 4.68 -5.10
N VAL A 482 -12.66 5.23 -5.43
CA VAL A 482 -11.68 5.67 -4.42
C VAL A 482 -12.29 6.73 -3.49
N GLY A 483 -12.14 6.55 -2.18
CA GLY A 483 -12.73 7.42 -1.17
C GLY A 483 -12.96 6.75 0.18
N ASN A 484 -13.58 7.49 1.10
CA ASN A 484 -13.96 7.01 2.44
C ASN A 484 -15.45 6.69 2.49
N TYR A 485 -15.78 5.51 3.00
CA TYR A 485 -17.15 5.03 3.16
C TYR A 485 -17.45 4.70 4.63
N THR A 486 -18.64 5.04 5.10
CA THR A 486 -19.11 4.58 6.42
C THR A 486 -19.20 3.06 6.42
N THR A 487 -18.57 2.41 7.40
CA THR A 487 -18.83 1.01 7.73
C THR A 487 -19.87 0.98 8.83
N THR A 488 -21.09 0.56 8.50
CA THR A 488 -22.11 0.28 9.51
C THR A 488 -21.79 -1.05 10.20
N ILE A 489 -22.05 -1.10 11.51
CA ILE A 489 -21.87 -2.31 12.33
C ILE A 489 -23.16 -2.62 13.09
N GLY A 490 -23.46 -3.90 13.27
CA GLY A 490 -24.63 -4.37 14.00
C GLY A 490 -24.45 -5.77 14.57
N LEU A 491 -25.51 -6.29 15.22
CA LEU A 491 -25.46 -7.50 16.05
C LEU A 491 -24.89 -8.73 15.34
N GLY A 492 -25.28 -8.99 14.08
CA GLY A 492 -24.80 -10.15 13.33
C GLY A 492 -25.12 -11.47 14.04
N SER A 493 -24.07 -12.18 14.46
CA SER A 493 -24.15 -13.42 15.24
C SER A 493 -23.72 -13.27 16.70
N LEU A 494 -23.55 -12.03 17.19
CA LEU A 494 -23.15 -11.77 18.57
C LEU A 494 -24.16 -12.31 19.58
N THR A 495 -23.65 -13.14 20.49
CA THR A 495 -24.41 -13.90 21.50
C THR A 495 -23.59 -14.07 22.78
N GLY A 496 -24.14 -14.73 23.81
CA GLY A 496 -23.40 -15.12 25.02
C GLY A 496 -23.52 -14.18 26.23
N LEU A 497 -24.09 -12.98 26.07
CA LEU A 497 -24.24 -12.00 27.15
C LEU A 497 -25.68 -11.96 27.72
N LEU A 498 -25.86 -12.40 28.96
CA LEU A 498 -27.17 -12.59 29.58
C LEU A 498 -27.83 -11.28 30.05
N GLY A 499 -28.55 -10.61 29.14
CA GLY A 499 -29.36 -9.42 29.45
C GLY A 499 -28.62 -8.09 29.38
N TYR A 500 -27.47 -8.08 28.70
CA TYR A 500 -26.78 -6.85 28.31
C TYR A 500 -27.53 -6.15 27.15
N SER A 501 -27.40 -4.83 27.10
CA SER A 501 -27.74 -4.02 25.93
C SER A 501 -26.52 -3.86 25.01
N PHE A 502 -26.74 -3.73 23.70
CA PHE A 502 -25.67 -3.47 22.73
C PHE A 502 -25.76 -2.04 22.17
N ASN A 503 -24.62 -1.38 22.09
CA ASN A 503 -24.40 -0.10 21.42
C ASN A 503 -23.39 -0.32 20.28
N PHE A 504 -23.67 0.23 19.09
CA PHE A 504 -22.90 -0.01 17.88
C PHE A 504 -22.33 1.30 17.32
N VAL A 505 -20.99 1.38 17.24
CA VAL A 505 -20.29 2.59 16.78
C VAL A 505 -19.69 2.31 15.40
N ASN A 506 -20.23 3.02 14.40
CA ASN A 506 -19.82 2.90 13.00
C ASN A 506 -18.38 3.36 12.76
N GLY A 507 -17.71 2.72 11.80
CA GLY A 507 -16.32 2.97 11.41
C GLY A 507 -16.19 3.54 10.00
N VAL A 508 -14.97 3.53 9.46
CA VAL A 508 -14.66 3.98 8.10
C VAL A 508 -13.89 2.89 7.34
N LEU A 509 -14.32 2.63 6.11
CA LEU A 509 -13.60 1.86 5.10
C LEU A 509 -13.04 2.81 4.04
N THR A 510 -11.73 2.85 3.88
CA THR A 510 -11.05 3.62 2.82
C THR A 510 -10.75 2.72 1.62
N VAL A 511 -11.29 3.06 0.45
CA VAL A 511 -10.91 2.45 -0.83
C VAL A 511 -9.76 3.24 -1.42
N THR A 512 -8.60 2.61 -1.59
CA THR A 512 -7.38 3.22 -2.14
C THR A 512 -7.22 2.93 -3.65
N PRO A 513 -6.50 3.78 -4.41
CA PRO A 513 -6.31 3.57 -5.85
C PRO A 513 -5.60 2.26 -6.18
N LYS A 514 -6.03 1.60 -7.26
CA LYS A 514 -5.33 0.41 -7.79
C LYS A 514 -4.14 0.85 -8.64
N ALA A 515 -2.97 0.26 -8.40
CA ALA A 515 -1.81 0.46 -9.26
C ALA A 515 -2.00 -0.26 -10.62
N LEU A 516 -1.90 0.49 -11.71
CA LEU A 516 -1.76 0.01 -13.07
C LEU A 516 -0.29 -0.05 -13.46
N THR A 517 0.02 -0.83 -14.50
CA THR A 517 1.35 -0.85 -15.10
C THR A 517 1.26 -0.64 -16.61
N ALA A 518 1.78 0.48 -17.09
CA ALA A 518 2.08 0.72 -18.50
C ALA A 518 3.48 0.21 -18.83
N THR A 519 3.61 -0.68 -19.81
CA THR A 519 4.88 -1.19 -20.32
C THR A 519 5.08 -0.82 -21.80
N LEU A 520 6.33 -0.81 -22.23
CA LEU A 520 6.71 -0.59 -23.62
C LEU A 520 6.90 -1.93 -24.35
N VAL A 521 6.34 -2.04 -25.56
CA VAL A 521 6.33 -3.26 -26.38
C VAL A 521 6.58 -2.98 -27.87
N GLY A 522 6.72 -4.05 -28.66
CA GLY A 522 7.00 -3.99 -30.09
C GLY A 522 8.48 -3.71 -30.37
N GLY A 523 8.76 -3.08 -31.52
CA GLY A 523 10.08 -2.61 -31.89
C GLY A 523 10.02 -1.16 -32.39
N VAL A 524 11.08 -0.39 -32.15
CA VAL A 524 11.22 1.00 -32.58
C VAL A 524 12.56 1.16 -33.28
N THR A 525 12.54 1.51 -34.56
CA THR A 525 13.74 1.51 -35.42
C THR A 525 13.99 2.87 -36.05
N LYS A 526 15.24 3.32 -36.13
CA LYS A 526 15.64 4.46 -36.99
C LYS A 526 17.01 4.25 -37.63
N THR A 527 17.33 5.07 -38.63
CA THR A 527 18.72 5.27 -39.10
C THR A 527 19.43 6.29 -38.21
N TYR A 528 20.74 6.14 -38.03
CA TYR A 528 21.54 7.05 -37.21
C TYR A 528 21.43 8.52 -37.68
N ASP A 529 21.03 9.39 -36.76
CA ASP A 529 20.76 10.82 -36.97
C ASP A 529 21.50 11.73 -35.98
N GLY A 530 22.42 11.16 -35.18
CA GLY A 530 23.18 11.87 -34.14
C GLY A 530 22.43 12.13 -32.84
N THR A 531 21.13 11.78 -32.74
CA THR A 531 20.25 12.08 -31.60
C THR A 531 19.80 10.84 -30.81
N THR A 532 19.40 11.03 -29.55
CA THR A 532 18.75 10.00 -28.73
C THR A 532 17.25 9.88 -28.95
N THR A 533 16.60 10.69 -29.79
CA THR A 533 15.13 10.68 -29.94
C THR A 533 14.63 9.37 -30.55
N ALA A 534 13.61 8.77 -29.93
CA ALA A 534 12.82 7.65 -30.43
C ALA A 534 11.38 8.11 -30.71
N THR A 535 10.78 7.60 -31.79
CA THR A 535 9.38 7.87 -32.16
C THR A 535 8.53 6.64 -31.85
N LEU A 536 7.43 6.82 -31.12
CA LEU A 536 6.55 5.73 -30.68
C LEU A 536 5.11 5.94 -31.20
N ALA A 537 4.39 4.84 -31.36
CA ALA A 537 2.96 4.82 -31.64
C ALA A 537 2.18 4.26 -30.44
N ALA A 538 0.85 4.43 -30.43
CA ALA A 538 -0.01 3.86 -29.39
C ALA A 538 0.16 2.34 -29.22
N SER A 539 0.47 1.62 -30.31
CA SER A 539 0.77 0.18 -30.31
C SER A 539 2.08 -0.21 -29.62
N ASN A 540 2.91 0.74 -29.21
CA ASN A 540 4.08 0.47 -28.37
C ASN A 540 3.76 0.47 -26.88
N TYR A 541 2.52 0.75 -26.46
CA TYR A 541 2.10 0.78 -25.06
C TYR A 541 1.13 -0.35 -24.74
N VAL A 542 1.33 -1.02 -23.60
CA VAL A 542 0.36 -1.96 -23.02
C VAL A 542 0.10 -1.55 -21.56
N VAL A 543 -1.17 -1.35 -21.21
CA VAL A 543 -1.58 -1.12 -19.82
C VAL A 543 -2.18 -2.40 -19.24
N SER A 544 -1.71 -2.81 -18.08
CA SER A 544 -2.22 -3.95 -17.32
C SER A 544 -2.75 -3.52 -15.95
N GLY A 545 -3.67 -4.31 -15.39
CA GLY A 545 -4.29 -4.09 -14.08
C GLY A 545 -5.66 -3.39 -14.09
N ILE A 546 -6.15 -2.96 -15.27
CA ILE A 546 -7.48 -2.32 -15.39
C ILE A 546 -8.54 -3.34 -14.98
N VAL A 547 -9.45 -2.94 -14.10
CA VAL A 547 -10.52 -3.80 -13.60
C VAL A 547 -11.53 -4.07 -14.72
N SER A 548 -11.81 -5.35 -14.93
CA SER A 548 -12.95 -5.82 -15.69
C SER A 548 -13.76 -6.79 -14.84
N GLY A 549 -15.08 -6.82 -15.06
CA GLY A 549 -15.98 -7.66 -14.27
C GLY A 549 -17.45 -7.41 -14.58
N PRO A 550 -18.35 -8.30 -14.13
CA PRO A 550 -19.77 -8.20 -14.41
C PRO A 550 -20.42 -7.03 -13.67
N VAL A 551 -21.08 -6.16 -14.43
CA VAL A 551 -22.08 -5.20 -13.96
C VAL A 551 -23.41 -5.61 -14.57
N ASN A 552 -24.41 -5.96 -13.74
CA ASN A 552 -25.71 -6.46 -14.18
C ASN A 552 -25.60 -7.61 -15.22
N ASN A 553 -24.73 -8.58 -14.93
CA ASN A 553 -24.35 -9.73 -15.78
C ASN A 553 -23.65 -9.39 -17.12
N VAL A 554 -23.37 -8.12 -17.43
CA VAL A 554 -22.53 -7.72 -18.57
C VAL A 554 -21.11 -7.48 -18.10
N VAL A 555 -20.12 -8.16 -18.67
CA VAL A 555 -18.70 -7.88 -18.36
C VAL A 555 -18.32 -6.52 -18.95
N THR A 556 -18.01 -5.56 -18.10
CA THR A 556 -17.48 -4.25 -18.49
C THR A 556 -16.06 -4.07 -17.97
N THR A 557 -15.26 -3.33 -18.74
CA THR A 557 -13.93 -2.83 -18.36
C THR A 557 -14.05 -1.35 -18.05
N ASP A 558 -13.26 -0.85 -17.12
CA ASP A 558 -13.25 0.57 -16.71
C ASP A 558 -12.81 1.52 -17.83
N ASP A 559 -13.33 2.73 -17.82
CA ASP A 559 -12.90 3.79 -18.74
C ASP A 559 -11.59 4.43 -18.26
N VAL A 560 -10.47 3.84 -18.72
CA VAL A 560 -9.10 4.30 -18.47
C VAL A 560 -8.30 4.31 -19.78
N VAL A 561 -7.84 5.49 -20.17
CA VAL A 561 -7.10 5.77 -21.41
C VAL A 561 -5.70 6.30 -21.07
N LEU A 562 -4.66 5.69 -21.64
CA LEU A 562 -3.28 6.18 -21.51
C LEU A 562 -3.01 7.31 -22.52
N ASN A 563 -2.24 8.33 -22.13
CA ASN A 563 -1.89 9.46 -22.99
C ASN A 563 -0.93 9.16 -24.16
N ASN A 564 -0.37 7.95 -24.23
CA ASN A 564 0.43 7.41 -25.35
C ASN A 564 1.44 8.40 -25.98
N PRO A 565 2.49 8.85 -25.25
CA PRO A 565 3.45 9.80 -25.78
C PRO A 565 4.10 9.34 -27.10
N VAL A 566 4.14 10.22 -28.10
CA VAL A 566 4.69 9.89 -29.44
C VAL A 566 6.23 9.95 -29.50
N THR A 567 6.88 10.37 -28.40
CA THR A 567 8.34 10.49 -28.28
C THR A 567 8.87 9.82 -27.02
N GLY A 568 10.07 9.26 -27.14
CA GLY A 568 10.89 8.74 -26.05
C GLY A 568 12.37 8.95 -26.35
N ALA A 569 13.24 8.41 -25.51
CA ALA A 569 14.69 8.48 -25.68
C ALA A 569 15.34 7.10 -25.68
N TYR A 570 16.19 6.83 -26.67
CA TYR A 570 17.19 5.77 -26.63
C TYR A 570 18.23 6.06 -25.54
N ASP A 571 18.73 5.02 -24.88
CA ASP A 571 19.82 5.05 -23.89
C ASP A 571 21.05 5.87 -24.31
N ASN A 572 21.43 5.76 -25.59
CA ASN A 572 22.44 6.59 -26.23
C ASN A 572 22.19 6.67 -27.74
N ARG A 573 22.81 7.66 -28.40
CA ARG A 573 22.65 7.94 -29.83
C ARG A 573 23.18 6.85 -30.77
N ASN A 574 24.08 5.99 -30.29
CA ASN A 574 24.90 5.14 -31.14
C ASN A 574 24.12 3.95 -31.73
N VAL A 575 24.60 3.46 -32.87
CA VAL A 575 24.11 2.25 -33.55
C VAL A 575 24.04 1.06 -32.59
N GLY A 576 23.04 0.22 -32.78
CA GLY A 576 22.85 -1.01 -32.01
C GLY A 576 21.43 -1.56 -32.08
N THR A 577 21.28 -2.82 -31.70
CA THR A 577 20.00 -3.51 -31.48
C THR A 577 19.69 -3.62 -29.98
N ALA A 578 18.44 -3.92 -29.63
CA ALA A 578 17.97 -4.08 -28.25
C ALA A 578 18.30 -2.89 -27.31
N LYS A 579 18.38 -1.68 -27.88
CA LYS A 579 18.62 -0.44 -27.13
C LYS A 579 17.44 -0.16 -26.21
N THR A 580 17.71 0.34 -25.01
CA THR A 580 16.64 0.74 -24.09
C THR A 580 16.01 2.02 -24.60
N VAL A 581 14.70 2.00 -24.85
CA VAL A 581 13.88 3.19 -25.06
C VAL A 581 13.16 3.50 -23.75
N THR A 582 13.23 4.75 -23.31
CA THR A 582 12.55 5.26 -22.10
C THR A 582 11.55 6.33 -22.49
N VAL A 583 10.35 6.27 -21.90
CA VAL A 583 9.29 7.28 -22.00
C VAL A 583 8.96 7.81 -20.62
N ASN A 584 8.80 9.12 -20.50
CA ASN A 584 8.42 9.82 -19.27
C ASN A 584 7.12 10.61 -19.52
N GLY A 585 6.40 10.95 -18.44
CA GLY A 585 5.15 11.71 -18.54
C GLY A 585 3.95 10.84 -18.93
N LEU A 586 3.97 9.55 -18.59
CA LEU A 586 2.81 8.67 -18.71
C LEU A 586 1.71 9.12 -17.74
N ALA A 587 0.50 9.27 -18.26
CA ALA A 587 -0.67 9.72 -17.52
C ALA A 587 -1.94 9.04 -18.04
N ILE A 588 -2.91 8.83 -17.16
CA ILE A 588 -4.20 8.22 -17.47
C ILE A 588 -5.35 9.24 -17.39
N SER A 589 -6.37 9.04 -18.23
CA SER A 589 -7.61 9.80 -18.28
C SER A 589 -8.81 8.86 -18.50
N GLY A 590 -10.03 9.40 -18.58
CA GLY A 590 -11.27 8.62 -18.60
C GLY A 590 -12.06 8.71 -17.29
N ALA A 591 -13.33 8.29 -17.32
CA ALA A 591 -14.29 8.45 -16.22
C ALA A 591 -13.93 7.66 -14.94
N ASP A 592 -13.05 6.66 -15.05
CA ASP A 592 -12.62 5.82 -13.93
C ASP A 592 -11.15 6.02 -13.55
N ALA A 593 -10.40 6.87 -14.26
CA ALA A 593 -8.96 7.08 -14.00
C ALA A 593 -8.62 7.52 -12.56
N ALA A 594 -9.53 8.23 -11.88
CA ALA A 594 -9.38 8.63 -10.48
C ALA A 594 -9.37 7.43 -9.48
N ASN A 595 -9.78 6.24 -9.94
CA ASN A 595 -9.72 5.00 -9.15
C ASN A 595 -8.34 4.31 -9.20
N TYR A 596 -7.38 4.86 -9.95
CA TYR A 596 -6.12 4.22 -10.29
C TYR A 596 -4.90 5.13 -10.08
N THR A 597 -3.74 4.51 -9.98
CA THR A 597 -2.42 5.14 -10.18
C THR A 597 -1.70 4.45 -11.34
N ILE A 598 -0.79 5.16 -12.00
CA ILE A 598 0.02 4.63 -13.11
C ILE A 598 1.49 4.95 -12.85
N ASN A 599 2.41 4.11 -13.32
CA ASN A 599 3.82 4.48 -13.41
C ASN A 599 4.00 5.65 -14.39
N THR A 600 4.64 6.72 -13.94
CA THR A 600 4.83 7.96 -14.73
C THR A 600 5.91 7.86 -15.80
N SER A 601 6.65 6.75 -15.83
CA SER A 601 7.63 6.41 -16.86
C SER A 601 7.67 4.90 -17.11
N ALA A 602 8.11 4.50 -18.29
CA ALA A 602 8.35 3.11 -18.68
C ALA A 602 9.59 3.01 -19.57
N SER A 603 10.30 1.90 -19.47
CA SER A 603 11.48 1.62 -20.31
C SER A 603 11.52 0.15 -20.75
N ALA A 604 12.02 -0.12 -21.95
CA ALA A 604 12.21 -1.47 -22.47
C ALA A 604 13.28 -1.52 -23.58
N ALA A 605 13.90 -2.68 -23.77
CA ALA A 605 14.93 -2.96 -24.77
C ALA A 605 14.39 -3.11 -26.21
N ILE A 606 13.45 -2.25 -26.62
CA ILE A 606 12.71 -2.32 -27.89
C ILE A 606 13.36 -1.54 -29.05
N GLY A 607 14.50 -0.89 -28.80
CA GLY A 607 15.11 0.06 -29.72
C GLY A 607 16.14 -0.53 -30.69
N GLN A 608 16.19 0.01 -31.91
CA GLN A 608 17.23 -0.25 -32.89
C GLN A 608 17.66 1.03 -33.61
N ILE A 609 18.97 1.30 -33.66
CA ILE A 609 19.56 2.36 -34.48
C ILE A 609 20.46 1.70 -35.52
N ASN A 610 20.10 1.85 -36.79
CA ASN A 610 20.82 1.33 -37.95
C ASN A 610 21.91 2.30 -38.43
N PRO A 611 23.06 1.80 -38.94
CA PRO A 611 24.12 2.67 -39.47
C PRO A 611 23.65 3.62 -40.57
N LYS A 612 24.21 4.82 -40.59
CA LYS A 612 24.04 5.76 -41.70
C LYS A 612 25.07 5.48 -42.79
N ALA A 613 24.64 5.48 -44.06
CA ALA A 613 25.55 5.31 -45.18
C ALA A 613 26.33 6.60 -45.48
N LEU A 614 27.63 6.45 -45.69
CA LEU A 614 28.55 7.45 -46.22
C LEU A 614 29.00 7.06 -47.62
N VAL A 615 29.33 8.05 -48.44
CA VAL A 615 29.90 7.86 -49.78
C VAL A 615 31.31 8.43 -49.80
N ALA A 616 32.30 7.56 -49.92
CA ALA A 616 33.69 7.90 -50.17
C ALA A 616 33.97 7.90 -51.68
N SER A 617 34.71 8.90 -52.18
CA SER A 617 34.96 9.09 -53.62
C SER A 617 36.35 9.66 -53.89
N LEU A 618 36.88 9.36 -55.08
CA LEU A 618 38.15 9.90 -55.58
C LEU A 618 37.96 11.28 -56.23
N ILE A 619 38.91 12.18 -55.96
CA ILE A 619 38.94 13.57 -56.44
C ILE A 619 40.37 14.02 -56.78
N GLY A 620 40.46 15.20 -57.42
CA GLY A 620 41.73 15.80 -57.84
C GLY A 620 42.33 15.09 -59.05
N SER A 621 43.66 15.01 -59.09
CA SER A 621 44.41 14.33 -60.15
C SER A 621 45.48 13.41 -59.57
N VAL A 622 45.77 12.32 -60.27
CA VAL A 622 46.83 11.36 -59.92
C VAL A 622 47.70 11.12 -61.15
N SER A 623 48.96 11.55 -61.12
CA SER A 623 49.85 11.56 -62.29
C SER A 623 51.21 10.90 -62.02
N LYS A 624 51.74 10.19 -63.01
CA LYS A 624 53.10 9.62 -63.02
C LYS A 624 53.70 9.68 -64.43
N THR A 625 55.03 9.69 -64.54
CA THR A 625 55.71 9.31 -65.78
C THR A 625 55.59 7.79 -65.97
N TYR A 626 55.52 7.33 -67.21
CA TYR A 626 55.46 5.93 -67.55
C TYR A 626 56.67 5.14 -67.00
N ASP A 627 56.38 4.12 -66.21
CA ASP A 627 57.35 3.23 -65.54
C ASP A 627 57.10 1.72 -65.83
N GLY A 628 56.15 1.41 -66.73
CA GLY A 628 55.73 0.05 -67.05
C GLY A 628 54.70 -0.57 -66.09
N THR A 629 54.25 0.13 -65.04
CA THR A 629 53.34 -0.42 -64.00
C THR A 629 52.01 0.32 -63.89
N THR A 630 50.95 -0.41 -63.52
CA THR A 630 49.60 0.13 -63.22
C THR A 630 49.49 0.80 -61.84
N THR A 631 50.54 0.81 -61.01
CA THR A 631 50.46 1.39 -59.67
C THR A 631 50.23 2.91 -59.72
N ALA A 632 49.17 3.35 -59.06
CA ALA A 632 48.86 4.75 -58.79
C ALA A 632 49.22 5.09 -57.34
N THR A 633 49.87 6.25 -57.13
CA THR A 633 50.18 6.78 -55.81
C THR A 633 49.14 7.85 -55.45
N LEU A 634 48.49 7.72 -54.30
CA LEU A 634 47.46 8.64 -53.83
C LEU A 634 47.85 9.28 -52.49
N ALA A 635 47.32 10.48 -52.25
CA ALA A 635 47.41 11.20 -50.99
C ALA A 635 46.01 11.43 -50.39
N ALA A 636 45.93 11.85 -49.13
CA ALA A 636 44.66 12.04 -48.44
C ALA A 636 43.70 13.02 -49.15
N ASN A 637 44.24 14.03 -49.85
CA ASN A 637 43.47 15.00 -50.64
C ASN A 637 42.95 14.45 -51.98
N ASN A 638 43.27 13.20 -52.34
CA ASN A 638 42.58 12.49 -53.43
C ASN A 638 41.25 11.86 -52.99
N TYR A 639 40.90 11.92 -51.70
CA TYR A 639 39.65 11.37 -51.18
C TYR A 639 38.69 12.46 -50.69
N THR A 640 37.39 12.20 -50.81
CA THR A 640 36.33 12.93 -50.13
C THR A 640 35.31 11.95 -49.55
N VAL A 641 34.63 12.34 -48.47
CA VAL A 641 33.56 11.55 -47.83
C VAL A 641 32.34 12.44 -47.60
N SER A 642 31.18 12.00 -48.09
CA SER A 642 29.91 12.69 -47.93
C SER A 642 28.94 11.92 -47.04
N GLY A 643 28.09 12.64 -46.29
CA GLY A 643 27.01 12.10 -45.44
C GLY A 643 27.25 12.20 -43.93
N ILE A 644 28.46 12.58 -43.49
CA ILE A 644 28.83 12.73 -42.07
C ILE A 644 27.97 13.85 -41.44
N ILE A 645 27.49 13.63 -40.21
CA ILE A 645 26.71 14.62 -39.46
C ILE A 645 27.67 15.66 -38.85
N SER A 646 27.27 16.94 -38.89
CA SER A 646 28.14 18.04 -38.47
C SER A 646 28.56 17.91 -36.99
N GLY A 647 29.86 18.09 -36.73
CA GLY A 647 30.46 17.97 -35.40
C GLY A 647 30.97 16.57 -35.04
N GLU A 648 30.74 15.54 -35.87
CA GLU A 648 31.17 14.16 -35.60
C GLU A 648 32.55 13.84 -36.19
N THR A 649 33.25 12.90 -35.56
CA THR A 649 34.62 12.53 -35.92
C THR A 649 34.66 11.17 -36.60
N VAL A 650 34.54 11.20 -37.93
CA VAL A 650 34.69 10.04 -38.82
C VAL A 650 35.79 10.32 -39.84
N LEU A 651 36.78 9.44 -39.91
CA LEU A 651 37.93 9.51 -40.80
C LEU A 651 37.89 8.34 -41.80
N LEU A 652 38.40 8.55 -43.01
CA LEU A 652 38.67 7.50 -43.97
C LEU A 652 40.13 7.05 -43.85
N ASN A 653 40.40 5.76 -44.06
CA ASN A 653 41.76 5.21 -44.01
C ASN A 653 42.69 5.67 -45.15
N ASN A 654 42.18 6.38 -46.16
CA ASN A 654 42.92 7.04 -47.24
C ASN A 654 44.08 6.21 -47.83
N PRO A 655 43.82 5.06 -48.49
CA PRO A 655 44.87 4.22 -49.04
C PRO A 655 45.85 5.00 -49.94
N THR A 656 47.16 4.84 -49.69
CA THR A 656 48.21 5.56 -50.42
C THR A 656 48.51 4.97 -51.80
N THR A 657 47.88 3.85 -52.14
CA THR A 657 48.01 3.17 -53.42
C THR A 657 46.66 2.81 -54.03
N GLY A 658 46.62 2.79 -55.35
CA GLY A 658 45.51 2.34 -56.17
C GLY A 658 46.03 1.80 -57.51
N LEU A 659 45.13 1.45 -58.41
CA LEU A 659 45.48 0.92 -59.72
C LEU A 659 44.90 1.78 -60.85
N PHE A 660 45.76 2.19 -61.77
CA PHE A 660 45.36 2.62 -63.11
C PHE A 660 44.78 1.43 -63.90
N ASP A 661 43.76 1.69 -64.70
CA ASP A 661 43.15 0.74 -65.63
C ASP A 661 44.14 0.04 -66.58
N THR A 662 45.14 0.76 -67.10
CA THR A 662 46.23 0.19 -67.93
C THR A 662 47.57 0.87 -67.65
N ARG A 663 48.69 0.16 -67.91
CA ARG A 663 50.06 0.69 -67.73
C ARG A 663 50.42 1.83 -68.68
N ASN A 664 49.70 1.98 -69.78
CA ASN A 664 50.10 2.83 -70.92
C ASN A 664 49.85 4.32 -70.66
N ALA A 665 50.64 5.15 -71.35
CA ALA A 665 50.52 6.61 -71.31
C ALA A 665 49.14 7.09 -71.81
N GLY A 666 48.64 8.17 -71.24
CA GLY A 666 47.33 8.76 -71.53
C GLY A 666 46.75 9.57 -70.38
N SER A 667 45.73 10.37 -70.69
CA SER A 667 44.94 11.16 -69.72
C SER A 667 43.59 10.49 -69.41
N ASN A 668 42.88 11.01 -68.39
CA ASN A 668 41.55 10.57 -67.96
C ASN A 668 41.46 9.07 -67.64
N LYS A 669 42.57 8.48 -67.18
CA LYS A 669 42.67 7.07 -66.83
C LYS A 669 41.91 6.79 -65.54
N THR A 670 41.21 5.68 -65.48
CA THR A 670 40.49 5.26 -64.28
C THR A 670 41.50 4.82 -63.22
N VAL A 671 41.45 5.45 -62.04
CA VAL A 671 42.12 4.97 -60.83
C VAL A 671 41.07 4.28 -59.96
N THR A 672 41.36 3.07 -59.52
CA THR A 672 40.51 2.28 -58.62
C THR A 672 41.24 2.04 -57.29
N VAL A 673 40.50 2.20 -56.19
CA VAL A 673 40.96 1.95 -54.82
C VAL A 673 40.01 0.97 -54.13
N ASN A 674 40.58 -0.02 -53.45
CA ASN A 674 39.88 -1.04 -52.68
C ASN A 674 40.33 -1.00 -51.21
N GLY A 675 39.52 -1.55 -50.30
CA GLY A 675 39.86 -1.60 -48.88
C GLY A 675 39.62 -0.26 -48.17
N LEU A 676 38.63 0.51 -48.62
CA LEU A 676 38.16 1.69 -47.90
C LEU A 676 37.50 1.27 -46.57
N ALA A 677 37.89 1.94 -45.49
CA ALA A 677 37.39 1.69 -44.14
C ALA A 677 37.31 3.00 -43.32
N LEU A 678 36.36 3.06 -42.40
CA LEU A 678 36.17 4.20 -41.49
C LEU A 678 36.91 4.00 -40.16
N SER A 679 37.39 5.09 -39.58
CA SER A 679 37.97 5.17 -38.23
C SER A 679 37.57 6.49 -37.55
N GLY A 680 37.99 6.72 -36.31
CA GLY A 680 37.47 7.81 -35.46
C GLY A 680 36.37 7.35 -34.52
N VAL A 681 36.00 8.18 -33.54
CA VAL A 681 35.14 7.77 -32.41
C VAL A 681 33.68 7.51 -32.80
N ASP A 682 33.19 8.15 -33.86
CA ASP A 682 31.81 7.97 -34.34
C ASP A 682 31.70 6.93 -35.48
N SER A 683 32.80 6.32 -35.93
CA SER A 683 32.81 5.50 -37.16
C SER A 683 31.90 4.27 -37.12
N SER A 684 31.67 3.70 -35.94
CA SER A 684 30.76 2.57 -35.73
C SER A 684 29.28 2.93 -35.96
N ASN A 685 28.95 4.22 -36.01
CA ASN A 685 27.61 4.70 -36.33
C ASN A 685 27.33 4.75 -37.85
N TYR A 686 28.33 4.44 -38.68
CA TYR A 686 28.30 4.60 -40.12
C TYR A 686 28.76 3.34 -40.89
N ILE A 687 28.39 3.27 -42.15
CA ILE A 687 28.95 2.34 -43.15
C ILE A 687 29.43 3.12 -44.37
N VAL A 688 30.42 2.60 -45.10
CA VAL A 688 30.98 3.23 -46.31
C VAL A 688 31.12 2.19 -47.42
N ASN A 689 31.14 2.64 -48.68
CA ASN A 689 31.56 1.82 -49.80
C ASN A 689 33.02 1.35 -49.61
N THR A 690 33.27 0.04 -49.75
CA THR A 690 34.59 -0.58 -49.53
C THR A 690 35.57 -0.40 -50.69
N SER A 691 35.11 0.14 -51.82
CA SER A 691 35.90 0.48 -52.99
C SER A 691 35.34 1.72 -53.69
N THR A 692 36.17 2.36 -54.52
CA THR A 692 35.82 3.54 -55.32
C THR A 692 36.67 3.60 -56.59
N SER A 693 36.16 4.20 -57.65
CA SER A 693 36.91 4.43 -58.89
C SER A 693 36.50 5.74 -59.57
N ALA A 694 37.46 6.42 -60.19
CA ALA A 694 37.22 7.67 -60.93
C ALA A 694 38.29 7.92 -62.01
N ALA A 695 37.94 8.68 -63.05
CA ALA A 695 38.81 9.04 -64.18
C ALA A 695 39.82 10.17 -63.84
N VAL A 696 40.43 10.12 -62.65
CA VAL A 696 41.36 11.14 -62.12
C VAL A 696 42.82 10.95 -62.58
N GLY A 697 43.10 9.91 -63.36
CA GLY A 697 44.45 9.44 -63.66
C GLY A 697 45.10 10.04 -64.92
N ARG A 698 46.42 10.21 -64.86
CA ARG A 698 47.29 10.50 -66.02
C ARG A 698 48.60 9.72 -65.96
N ILE A 699 49.04 9.17 -67.08
CA ILE A 699 50.38 8.61 -67.25
C ILE A 699 51.06 9.38 -68.39
N ASP A 700 52.15 10.08 -68.09
CA ASP A 700 52.93 10.86 -69.05
C ASP A 700 53.99 9.99 -69.76
N GLN A 701 54.27 10.29 -71.03
CA GLN A 701 55.28 9.55 -71.80
C GLN A 701 56.69 9.72 -71.22
N LYS A 702 57.50 8.66 -71.31
CA LYS A 702 58.90 8.68 -70.89
C LYS A 702 59.83 9.14 -72.02
N ALA A 703 60.69 10.11 -71.75
CA ALA A 703 61.66 10.59 -72.73
C ALA A 703 62.76 9.55 -73.02
N LEU A 704 63.17 9.48 -74.29
CA LEU A 704 64.25 8.66 -74.82
C LEU A 704 65.28 9.53 -75.56
N THR A 705 66.54 9.13 -75.50
CA THR A 705 67.66 9.84 -76.12
C THR A 705 68.13 9.12 -77.37
N VAL A 706 68.31 9.85 -78.47
CA VAL A 706 68.87 9.35 -79.73
C VAL A 706 70.23 10.01 -79.99
N ALA A 707 71.22 9.23 -80.40
CA ALA A 707 72.54 9.71 -80.81
C ALA A 707 72.94 9.12 -82.18
N LEU A 708 73.73 9.89 -82.96
CA LEU A 708 74.34 9.39 -84.19
C LEU A 708 75.70 8.73 -83.92
N THR A 709 75.96 7.60 -84.57
CA THR A 709 77.15 6.76 -84.36
C THR A 709 77.73 6.24 -85.70
N GLY A 710 78.94 5.67 -85.64
CA GLY A 710 79.63 5.12 -86.82
C GLY A 710 80.16 6.19 -87.76
N THR A 711 80.23 5.88 -89.05
CA THR A 711 80.74 6.79 -90.10
C THR A 711 79.83 6.77 -91.32
N ALA A 712 79.47 7.94 -91.84
CA ALA A 712 78.86 8.12 -93.16
C ALA A 712 79.92 8.68 -94.12
N ALA A 713 80.19 7.99 -95.24
CA ALA A 713 81.28 8.32 -96.17
C ALA A 713 80.84 8.31 -97.64
N LYS A 714 81.44 9.18 -98.46
CA LYS A 714 81.27 9.24 -99.93
C LYS A 714 82.52 9.81 -100.60
N THR A 715 82.68 9.61 -101.91
CA THR A 715 83.59 10.41 -102.75
C THR A 715 82.95 11.75 -103.15
N PHE A 716 83.78 12.74 -103.50
CA PHE A 716 83.34 14.07 -103.89
C PHE A 716 82.55 14.06 -105.21
N ASP A 717 81.28 14.46 -105.10
CA ASP A 717 80.29 14.56 -106.18
C ASP A 717 79.73 15.99 -106.34
N GLY A 718 80.13 16.91 -105.45
CA GLY A 718 79.62 18.27 -105.38
C GLY A 718 78.33 18.47 -104.56
N THR A 719 77.84 17.47 -103.80
CA THR A 719 76.58 17.55 -103.03
C THR A 719 76.75 17.30 -101.52
N THR A 720 75.89 17.93 -100.70
CA THR A 720 75.85 17.81 -99.23
C THR A 720 75.04 16.62 -98.70
N THR A 721 74.46 15.77 -99.56
CA THR A 721 73.64 14.63 -99.11
C THR A 721 74.51 13.55 -98.46
N ALA A 722 74.13 13.15 -97.23
CA ALA A 722 74.69 12.03 -96.49
C ALA A 722 73.72 10.85 -96.48
N THR A 723 74.22 9.64 -96.69
CA THR A 723 73.46 8.39 -96.56
C THR A 723 73.73 7.78 -95.19
N LEU A 724 72.68 7.36 -94.48
CA LEU A 724 72.77 6.68 -93.20
C LEU A 724 72.11 5.30 -93.28
N ALA A 725 72.59 4.38 -92.44
CA ALA A 725 72.00 3.08 -92.20
C ALA A 725 71.48 2.98 -90.76
N THR A 726 70.71 1.94 -90.45
CA THR A 726 70.06 1.76 -89.13
C THR A 726 71.06 1.69 -87.97
N ASN A 727 72.27 1.19 -88.21
CA ASN A 727 73.36 1.13 -87.23
C ASN A 727 74.04 2.48 -86.95
N ASN A 728 73.68 3.56 -87.65
CA ASN A 728 74.08 4.92 -87.30
C ASN A 728 73.23 5.53 -86.17
N TYR A 729 72.21 4.84 -85.67
CA TYR A 729 71.31 5.34 -84.61
C TYR A 729 71.45 4.52 -83.32
N ALA A 730 71.82 5.18 -82.22
CA ALA A 730 71.78 4.61 -80.87
C ALA A 730 70.62 5.22 -80.06
N LEU A 731 69.78 4.38 -79.47
CA LEU A 731 68.64 4.77 -78.62
C LEU A 731 68.89 4.36 -77.17
N SER A 732 68.56 5.22 -76.20
CA SER A 732 68.67 4.91 -74.77
C SER A 732 67.53 5.52 -73.93
N GLY A 733 67.33 4.97 -72.73
CA GLY A 733 66.28 5.39 -71.76
C GLY A 733 65.05 4.46 -71.67
N ALA A 734 64.94 3.49 -72.58
CA ALA A 734 63.84 2.52 -72.61
C ALA A 734 63.83 1.61 -71.36
N ILE A 735 62.65 1.14 -70.98
CA ILE A 735 62.47 0.20 -69.85
C ILE A 735 62.68 -1.22 -70.35
N THR A 736 63.44 -2.01 -69.60
CA THR A 736 63.75 -3.41 -69.92
C THR A 736 62.46 -4.23 -70.11
N GLY A 737 62.28 -4.77 -71.31
CA GLY A 737 61.11 -5.58 -71.69
C GLY A 737 60.12 -4.89 -72.62
N ASP A 738 60.16 -3.55 -72.75
CA ASP A 738 59.35 -2.82 -73.72
C ASP A 738 60.00 -2.82 -75.12
N THR A 739 59.19 -2.87 -76.17
CA THR A 739 59.68 -2.83 -77.55
C THR A 739 59.54 -1.43 -78.14
N VAL A 740 60.66 -0.69 -78.16
CA VAL A 740 60.77 0.63 -78.79
C VAL A 740 62.13 0.81 -79.50
N SER A 741 62.09 1.35 -80.71
CA SER A 741 63.25 1.75 -81.51
C SER A 741 62.99 3.11 -82.20
N THR A 742 63.88 3.58 -83.07
CA THR A 742 63.63 4.77 -83.91
C THR A 742 63.24 4.36 -85.33
N ASN A 743 62.58 5.25 -86.06
CA ASN A 743 62.33 5.13 -87.49
C ASN A 743 63.59 5.23 -88.39
N ALA A 744 64.77 5.49 -87.81
CA ALA A 744 66.10 5.45 -88.46
C ALA A 744 66.16 5.99 -89.91
N PRO A 745 65.96 7.30 -90.15
CA PRO A 745 65.99 7.89 -91.49
C PRO A 745 67.26 7.56 -92.28
N THR A 746 67.12 7.19 -93.55
CA THR A 746 68.26 6.77 -94.41
C THR A 746 69.05 7.91 -95.03
N ALA A 747 68.62 9.15 -94.81
CA ALA A 747 69.23 10.36 -95.36
C ALA A 747 69.45 11.42 -94.27
N GLY A 748 70.54 12.15 -94.42
CA GLY A 748 70.90 13.32 -93.62
C GLY A 748 71.71 14.31 -94.45
N VAL A 749 72.16 15.39 -93.82
CA VAL A 749 72.87 16.49 -94.52
C VAL A 749 74.23 16.73 -93.89
N TYR A 750 75.30 16.67 -94.70
CA TYR A 750 76.63 17.15 -94.33
C TYR A 750 76.64 18.68 -94.22
N ASP A 751 77.36 19.21 -93.24
CA ASP A 751 77.65 20.64 -93.08
C ASP A 751 78.11 21.37 -94.36
N ASN A 752 78.94 20.74 -95.19
CA ASN A 752 79.45 21.30 -96.45
C ASN A 752 79.86 20.22 -97.48
N ARG A 753 79.92 20.61 -98.77
CA ARG A 753 80.15 19.70 -99.89
C ARG A 753 81.60 19.23 -100.10
N ASN A 754 82.59 19.89 -99.51
CA ASN A 754 84.00 19.69 -99.85
C ASN A 754 84.57 18.38 -99.26
N ALA A 755 85.72 17.92 -99.77
CA ALA A 755 86.45 16.79 -99.19
C ALA A 755 86.92 17.10 -97.75
N GLY A 756 86.94 16.08 -96.88
CA GLY A 756 87.34 16.18 -95.48
C GLY A 756 86.64 15.16 -94.57
N THR A 757 87.23 14.89 -93.41
CA THR A 757 86.73 13.99 -92.36
C THR A 757 86.12 14.76 -91.18
N GLY A 758 85.34 14.07 -90.34
CA GLY A 758 84.74 14.65 -89.12
C GLY A 758 83.58 15.62 -89.38
N LYS A 759 82.99 15.59 -90.58
CA LYS A 759 81.85 16.45 -90.95
C LYS A 759 80.67 16.20 -90.01
N ILE A 760 79.95 17.26 -89.65
CA ILE A 760 78.65 17.13 -88.99
C ILE A 760 77.63 16.59 -89.99
N VAL A 761 76.90 15.55 -89.59
CA VAL A 761 75.70 15.07 -90.26
C VAL A 761 74.50 15.37 -89.36
N THR A 762 73.47 15.98 -89.92
CA THR A 762 72.19 16.27 -89.22
C THR A 762 71.06 15.44 -89.83
N VAL A 763 70.19 14.93 -88.96
CA VAL A 763 68.99 14.15 -89.28
C VAL A 763 67.78 14.79 -88.61
N THR A 764 66.67 14.88 -89.36
CA THR A 764 65.37 15.36 -88.88
C THR A 764 64.28 14.31 -89.16
N GLY A 765 63.14 14.43 -88.49
CA GLY A 765 62.01 13.51 -88.65
C GLY A 765 62.14 12.22 -87.84
N LEU A 766 62.92 12.21 -86.75
CA LEU A 766 62.98 11.09 -85.82
C LEU A 766 61.64 10.88 -85.10
N THR A 767 61.19 9.63 -85.03
CA THR A 767 60.02 9.18 -84.26
C THR A 767 60.29 7.85 -83.55
N PRO A 768 59.62 7.55 -82.42
CA PRO A 768 59.70 6.25 -81.78
C PRO A 768 58.75 5.27 -82.49
N ILE A 769 59.19 4.03 -82.69
CA ILE A 769 58.40 2.95 -83.30
C ILE A 769 58.51 1.66 -82.47
N GLY A 770 57.55 0.73 -82.64
CA GLY A 770 57.43 -0.48 -81.81
C GLY A 770 56.11 -0.51 -81.04
N THR A 771 55.79 -1.62 -80.37
CA THR A 771 54.50 -1.82 -79.68
C THR A 771 54.30 -0.85 -78.52
N ASP A 772 55.37 -0.47 -77.85
CA ASP A 772 55.33 0.39 -76.67
C ASP A 772 55.65 1.85 -76.99
N ALA A 773 55.86 2.20 -78.27
CA ALA A 773 56.26 3.55 -78.69
C ALA A 773 55.28 4.64 -78.24
N GLY A 774 53.98 4.34 -78.09
CA GLY A 774 52.99 5.27 -77.53
C GLY A 774 53.26 5.69 -76.08
N ASN A 775 54.10 4.95 -75.35
CA ASN A 775 54.51 5.25 -73.98
C ASN A 775 55.79 6.11 -73.90
N TYR A 776 56.42 6.43 -75.04
CA TYR A 776 57.73 7.10 -75.11
C TYR A 776 57.74 8.32 -76.05
N SER A 777 58.72 9.20 -75.86
CA SER A 777 58.98 10.36 -76.72
C SER A 777 60.47 10.51 -77.04
N VAL A 778 60.81 10.94 -78.26
CA VAL A 778 62.19 11.25 -78.69
C VAL A 778 62.27 12.68 -79.21
N SER A 779 63.47 13.26 -79.22
CA SER A 779 63.76 14.44 -80.06
C SER A 779 63.54 14.10 -81.52
N SER A 780 62.86 14.98 -82.26
CA SER A 780 62.64 14.83 -83.72
C SER A 780 63.88 15.12 -84.56
N THR A 781 64.96 15.61 -83.96
CA THR A 781 66.20 16.03 -84.62
C THR A 781 67.43 15.58 -83.83
N VAL A 782 68.47 15.14 -84.54
CA VAL A 782 69.78 14.76 -83.98
C VAL A 782 70.91 15.17 -84.94
N SER A 783 72.11 15.44 -84.43
CA SER A 783 73.30 15.69 -85.22
C SER A 783 74.55 15.05 -84.60
N GLY A 784 75.58 14.79 -85.40
CA GLY A 784 76.82 14.17 -84.94
C GLY A 784 77.95 14.21 -85.97
N ALA A 785 79.20 14.20 -85.50
CA ALA A 785 80.42 14.34 -86.32
C ALA A 785 80.83 13.05 -87.05
N ILE A 786 79.88 12.33 -87.64
CA ILE A 786 80.07 11.01 -88.26
C ILE A 786 80.54 11.06 -89.72
N GLY A 787 80.69 12.25 -90.32
CA GLY A 787 80.77 12.39 -91.78
C GLY A 787 82.17 12.44 -92.40
N ARG A 788 82.29 11.94 -93.64
CA ARG A 788 83.53 11.94 -94.44
C ARG A 788 83.24 12.11 -95.94
N ILE A 789 84.02 12.94 -96.62
CA ILE A 789 84.02 13.08 -98.08
C ILE A 789 85.45 12.93 -98.61
N ASP A 790 85.68 12.00 -99.54
CA ASP A 790 86.99 11.70 -100.15
C ASP A 790 87.17 12.41 -101.51
N THR A 791 88.41 12.64 -101.95
CA THR A 791 88.70 13.37 -103.20
C THR A 791 88.49 12.56 -104.49
N ARG A 792 88.41 13.24 -105.65
CA ARG A 792 88.12 12.65 -106.97
C ARG A 792 89.29 12.77 -107.96
N ALA A 793 89.65 11.70 -108.66
CA ALA A 793 90.86 11.66 -109.50
C ALA A 793 90.71 12.30 -110.90
N ILE A 794 91.81 12.86 -111.42
CA ILE A 794 91.97 13.54 -112.72
C ILE A 794 93.12 12.89 -113.52
N THR A 795 93.08 12.98 -114.86
CA THR A 795 94.05 12.38 -115.82
C THR A 795 94.50 13.40 -116.89
N ALA A 796 95.66 13.17 -117.52
CA ALA A 796 96.27 14.06 -118.52
C ALA A 796 96.84 13.31 -119.75
N SER A 797 96.89 13.96 -120.92
CA SER A 797 97.50 13.43 -122.17
C SER A 797 98.02 14.55 -123.09
N LEU A 798 98.91 14.19 -124.05
CA LEU A 798 99.47 15.09 -125.08
C LEU A 798 98.80 14.94 -126.46
N ILE A 799 98.63 16.06 -127.17
CA ILE A 799 97.99 16.16 -128.49
C ILE A 799 98.69 17.20 -129.41
N GLY A 800 98.46 17.12 -130.73
CA GLY A 800 98.97 18.09 -131.73
C GLY A 800 100.26 17.66 -132.45
N THR A 801 101.02 18.62 -132.98
CA THR A 801 102.33 18.40 -133.66
C THR A 801 103.30 19.54 -133.39
N VAL A 802 104.61 19.24 -133.36
CA VAL A 802 105.72 20.18 -133.12
C VAL A 802 106.86 19.89 -134.11
N SER A 803 107.49 20.91 -134.70
CA SER A 803 108.52 20.71 -135.75
C SER A 803 109.66 21.73 -135.71
N ARG A 804 110.87 21.32 -136.11
CA ARG A 804 112.06 22.18 -136.29
C ARG A 804 112.95 21.66 -137.44
N VAL A 805 113.98 22.39 -137.85
CA VAL A 805 115.08 21.85 -138.67
C VAL A 805 116.09 21.13 -137.77
N ALA A 806 116.74 20.06 -138.23
CA ALA A 806 117.67 19.29 -137.40
C ALA A 806 118.94 20.10 -137.12
N ASN A 807 119.25 20.29 -135.83
CA ASN A 807 120.35 21.14 -135.36
C ASN A 807 121.23 20.46 -134.28
N GLY A 808 121.11 19.14 -134.11
CA GLY A 808 121.85 18.39 -133.09
C GLY A 808 121.30 18.48 -131.66
N SER A 809 120.14 19.12 -131.44
CA SER A 809 119.48 19.20 -130.12
C SER A 809 118.16 18.43 -130.07
N THR A 810 117.85 17.84 -128.91
CA THR A 810 116.57 17.20 -128.56
C THR A 810 115.51 18.17 -128.03
N ALA A 811 115.86 19.42 -127.66
CA ALA A 811 114.92 20.32 -126.99
C ALA A 811 113.70 20.65 -127.85
N ALA A 812 112.49 20.53 -127.31
CA ALA A 812 111.22 20.87 -127.94
C ALA A 812 110.51 22.00 -127.17
N VAL A 813 109.74 22.82 -127.89
CA VAL A 813 108.83 23.80 -127.29
C VAL A 813 107.41 23.27 -127.45
N ILE A 814 106.65 23.23 -126.37
CA ILE A 814 105.27 22.75 -126.34
C ILE A 814 104.36 23.87 -125.84
N ALA A 815 103.05 23.79 -126.09
CA ALA A 815 102.08 24.82 -125.75
C ALA A 815 100.91 24.26 -124.91
N PRO A 816 100.16 25.11 -124.17
CA PRO A 816 99.00 24.68 -123.38
C PRO A 816 97.95 23.89 -124.16
N GLU A 817 97.72 24.23 -125.43
CA GLU A 817 96.81 23.53 -126.36
C GLU A 817 97.27 22.10 -126.72
N ASN A 818 98.52 21.73 -126.41
CA ASN A 818 99.00 20.36 -126.54
C ASN A 818 98.59 19.45 -125.37
N PHE A 819 97.91 19.95 -124.33
CA PHE A 819 97.47 19.15 -123.18
C PHE A 819 95.95 19.00 -123.12
N SER A 820 95.50 17.79 -122.75
CA SER A 820 94.08 17.50 -122.46
C SER A 820 93.94 16.87 -121.08
N LEU A 821 92.94 17.31 -120.30
CA LEU A 821 92.64 16.81 -118.95
C LEU A 821 91.23 16.23 -118.85
N SER A 822 91.04 15.16 -118.06
CA SER A 822 89.72 14.58 -117.82
C SER A 822 89.52 14.05 -116.38
N GLY A 823 88.28 14.04 -115.89
CA GLY A 823 87.89 13.44 -114.60
C GLY A 823 87.06 14.34 -113.67
N PHE A 824 87.06 15.66 -113.88
CA PHE A 824 86.39 16.65 -113.02
C PHE A 824 84.87 16.43 -112.90
N VAL A 825 84.23 17.05 -111.90
CA VAL A 825 82.76 17.21 -111.87
C VAL A 825 82.35 18.18 -112.99
N ALA A 826 81.18 17.99 -113.59
CA ALA A 826 80.73 18.81 -114.71
C ALA A 826 80.70 20.31 -114.35
N GLY A 827 81.35 21.13 -115.18
CA GLY A 827 81.52 22.57 -114.94
C GLY A 827 82.83 22.96 -114.25
N GLU A 828 83.54 22.00 -113.64
CA GLU A 828 84.84 22.21 -113.00
C GLU A 828 85.99 21.69 -113.91
N GLY A 829 87.21 22.20 -113.75
CA GLY A 829 88.35 21.88 -114.62
C GLY A 829 89.65 22.64 -114.33
N ALA A 830 90.67 22.42 -115.15
CA ALA A 830 91.95 23.14 -115.11
C ALA A 830 92.59 23.24 -116.51
N ARG A 831 93.58 24.11 -116.66
CA ARG A 831 94.50 24.19 -117.81
C ARG A 831 95.90 23.75 -117.40
N VAL A 832 96.72 23.36 -118.38
CA VAL A 832 98.13 23.00 -118.18
C VAL A 832 99.04 24.09 -118.79
N ASN A 833 100.00 24.58 -118.02
CA ASN A 833 100.86 25.71 -118.41
C ASN A 833 102.31 25.35 -118.81
N GLN A 834 102.64 24.06 -118.88
CA GLN A 834 103.99 23.58 -119.23
C GLN A 834 104.36 23.92 -120.68
N THR A 835 105.54 24.50 -120.91
CA THR A 835 106.02 24.94 -122.23
C THR A 835 107.32 24.28 -122.70
N VAL A 836 108.00 23.54 -121.81
CA VAL A 836 109.24 22.81 -122.13
C VAL A 836 108.95 21.33 -122.32
N ALA A 837 109.54 20.74 -123.36
CA ALA A 837 109.49 19.31 -123.63
C ALA A 837 110.78 18.85 -124.34
N GLU A 838 110.96 17.53 -124.51
CA GLU A 838 112.08 16.97 -125.27
C GLU A 838 111.61 15.98 -126.34
N TYR A 839 112.15 16.12 -127.55
CA TYR A 839 112.13 15.09 -128.59
C TYR A 839 113.05 13.93 -128.20
N ALA A 840 112.62 12.69 -128.43
CA ALA A 840 113.40 11.49 -128.13
C ALA A 840 114.70 11.32 -128.96
N THR A 841 114.94 12.14 -129.98
CA THR A 841 116.18 12.14 -130.77
C THR A 841 116.43 13.50 -131.42
N ALA A 842 117.69 13.79 -131.72
CA ALA A 842 118.15 14.99 -132.40
C ALA A 842 118.37 14.81 -133.93
N LEU A 843 118.18 13.58 -134.44
CA LEU A 843 118.30 13.26 -135.86
C LEU A 843 117.03 13.64 -136.64
N ALA A 844 117.17 13.86 -137.95
CA ALA A 844 116.03 14.12 -138.83
C ALA A 844 115.06 12.93 -138.90
N GLY A 845 113.76 13.21 -138.90
CA GLY A 845 112.69 12.20 -138.83
C GLY A 845 111.32 12.80 -138.52
N THR A 846 110.27 11.96 -138.56
CA THR A 846 108.86 12.32 -138.26
C THR A 846 108.29 11.39 -137.19
N ASN A 847 107.19 11.80 -136.54
CA ASN A 847 106.57 11.12 -135.38
C ASN A 847 107.55 10.86 -134.22
N LEU A 848 108.46 11.79 -133.98
CA LEU A 848 109.38 11.73 -132.84
C LEU A 848 108.59 11.90 -131.54
N THR A 849 108.77 11.01 -130.55
CA THR A 849 108.14 11.16 -129.23
C THR A 849 108.60 12.46 -128.57
N VAL A 850 107.64 13.26 -128.12
CA VAL A 850 107.85 14.44 -127.27
C VAL A 850 107.35 14.10 -125.87
N THR A 851 108.13 14.42 -124.84
CA THR A 851 107.77 14.24 -123.43
C THR A 851 107.81 15.55 -122.66
N ALA A 852 106.76 15.83 -121.89
CA ALA A 852 106.67 16.95 -120.97
C ALA A 852 106.32 16.44 -119.56
N VAL A 853 106.88 17.04 -118.50
CA VAL A 853 106.63 16.60 -117.11
C VAL A 853 105.72 17.60 -116.40
N LEU A 854 104.69 17.09 -115.72
CA LEU A 854 103.71 17.87 -114.97
C LEU A 854 103.89 17.70 -113.47
N ALA A 855 103.87 18.82 -112.75
CA ALA A 855 103.76 18.90 -111.30
C ALA A 855 102.55 19.78 -110.91
N ASN A 856 102.17 19.82 -109.63
CA ASN A 856 101.02 20.63 -109.17
C ASN A 856 101.03 22.11 -109.65
N PRO A 857 102.18 22.83 -109.71
CA PRO A 857 102.24 24.20 -110.24
C PRO A 857 101.89 24.34 -111.73
N ASN A 858 101.78 23.23 -112.47
CA ASN A 858 101.38 23.25 -113.87
C ASN A 858 99.86 23.26 -114.08
N PHE A 859 99.04 23.14 -113.02
CA PHE A 859 97.58 23.05 -113.10
C PHE A 859 96.90 24.34 -112.65
N ASP A 860 96.59 25.21 -113.60
CA ASP A 860 95.82 26.43 -113.34
C ASP A 860 94.33 26.11 -113.29
N ALA A 861 93.69 26.31 -112.13
CA ALA A 861 92.29 25.99 -111.91
C ALA A 861 91.35 26.86 -112.77
N ASN A 862 90.32 26.25 -113.37
CA ASN A 862 89.22 27.00 -113.95
C ASN A 862 88.38 27.63 -112.83
N ALA A 863 87.82 28.83 -113.07
CA ALA A 863 86.95 29.50 -112.12
C ALA A 863 85.83 28.59 -111.60
N GLY A 864 85.63 28.57 -110.28
CA GLY A 864 84.69 27.66 -109.58
C GLY A 864 85.28 26.30 -109.17
N THR A 865 86.46 25.93 -109.67
CA THR A 865 87.12 24.65 -109.34
C THR A 865 88.01 24.76 -108.12
N LEU A 866 87.71 23.99 -107.07
CA LEU A 866 88.60 23.85 -105.91
C LEU A 866 89.44 22.57 -106.06
N LEU A 867 90.69 22.70 -106.49
CA LEU A 867 91.56 21.56 -106.82
C LEU A 867 91.80 20.59 -105.65
N SER A 868 91.66 21.02 -104.38
CA SER A 868 91.79 20.14 -103.21
C SER A 868 90.61 19.18 -103.00
N ASN A 869 89.49 19.35 -103.72
CA ASN A 869 88.45 18.32 -103.83
C ASN A 869 88.85 17.18 -104.81
N TYR A 870 89.99 17.33 -105.51
CA TYR A 870 90.47 16.42 -106.54
C TYR A 870 91.87 15.86 -106.25
N SER A 871 92.29 14.88 -107.05
CA SER A 871 93.66 14.37 -107.12
C SER A 871 94.19 14.57 -108.54
N LEU A 872 95.31 15.29 -108.69
CA LEU A 872 95.80 15.80 -109.97
C LEU A 872 96.88 14.88 -110.59
N PRO A 873 96.95 14.78 -111.93
CA PRO A 873 97.85 13.87 -112.63
C PRO A 873 99.27 14.44 -112.76
N VAL A 874 100.07 14.31 -111.71
CA VAL A 874 101.50 14.66 -111.73
C VAL A 874 102.36 13.50 -112.23
N GLY A 875 103.35 13.80 -113.08
CA GLY A 875 104.22 12.83 -113.73
C GLY A 875 104.60 13.21 -115.17
N PRO A 876 105.40 12.38 -115.86
CA PRO A 876 105.69 12.55 -117.28
C PRO A 876 104.47 12.21 -118.14
N VAL A 877 104.25 13.00 -119.19
CA VAL A 877 103.23 12.79 -120.23
C VAL A 877 103.92 12.86 -121.59
N SER A 878 103.73 11.84 -122.43
CA SER A 878 104.46 11.65 -123.69
C SER A 878 103.53 11.41 -124.87
N GLY A 879 103.89 11.89 -126.07
CA GLY A 879 103.13 11.65 -127.31
C GLY A 879 103.99 11.73 -128.58
N PRO A 880 103.66 11.00 -129.66
CA PRO A 880 104.47 10.89 -130.89
C PRO A 880 104.32 12.09 -131.84
N ILE A 881 104.57 13.31 -131.36
CA ILE A 881 104.13 14.56 -132.01
C ILE A 881 105.23 15.36 -132.75
N GLY A 882 106.47 14.85 -132.88
CA GLY A 882 107.64 15.65 -133.32
C GLY A 882 108.22 15.42 -134.74
N VAL A 883 108.90 16.43 -135.32
CA VAL A 883 109.51 16.41 -136.70
C VAL A 883 110.83 17.20 -136.85
N LEU A 884 111.83 16.69 -137.62
CA LEU A 884 113.17 17.28 -137.91
C LEU A 884 113.71 17.02 -139.37
N THR A 885 114.53 17.93 -139.98
CA THR A 885 114.97 17.91 -141.43
C THR A 885 116.43 18.41 -141.76
N THR A 886 116.96 18.30 -143.02
CA THR A 886 118.41 18.41 -143.43
C THR A 886 118.79 19.42 -144.57
N GLN A 887 120.08 19.53 -145.02
CA GLN A 887 120.66 20.64 -145.87
C GLN A 887 121.77 20.22 -146.91
N SER A 888 122.19 21.11 -147.86
CA SER A 888 123.16 20.87 -148.98
C SER A 888 124.00 22.13 -149.39
N THR A 889 124.99 22.02 -150.32
CA THR A 889 126.07 23.03 -150.57
C THR A 889 126.37 23.45 -152.04
N ALA A 890 126.37 24.76 -152.33
CA ALA A 890 127.15 25.42 -153.42
C ALA A 890 127.22 26.97 -153.25
N ALA A 891 128.26 27.61 -153.79
CA ALA A 891 128.37 29.07 -154.09
C ALA A 891 128.20 30.14 -152.96
N GLN A 892 129.29 30.40 -152.24
CA GLN A 892 129.95 31.73 -151.99
C GLN A 892 129.18 33.03 -151.56
N VAL A 893 129.66 33.58 -150.43
CA VAL A 893 130.18 34.97 -150.24
C VAL A 893 129.27 36.16 -149.83
N THR A 894 129.87 37.04 -149.01
CA THR A 894 129.56 38.45 -148.61
C THR A 894 128.67 38.77 -147.38
N ALA A 895 129.24 39.67 -146.54
CA ALA A 895 128.62 40.85 -145.90
C ALA A 895 127.58 40.71 -144.74
N ILE A 896 127.37 41.72 -143.87
CA ILE A 896 128.28 42.60 -143.07
C ILE A 896 127.45 43.49 -142.11
N VAL A 897 127.78 43.51 -140.80
CA VAL A 897 127.76 44.63 -139.79
C VAL A 897 126.47 45.47 -139.54
N ALA A 898 126.43 46.13 -138.35
CA ALA A 898 125.57 47.26 -137.91
C ALA A 898 124.12 46.94 -137.44
N THR A 899 123.52 47.59 -136.43
CA THR A 899 123.93 48.60 -135.38
C THR A 899 122.94 48.51 -134.19
N VAL A 900 123.34 48.51 -132.90
CA VAL A 900 123.53 49.66 -131.96
C VAL A 900 122.32 50.61 -131.76
N THR A 901 121.71 50.66 -130.54
CA THR A 901 121.39 51.89 -129.71
C THR A 901 120.54 51.69 -128.41
N VAL A 902 121.15 51.89 -127.23
CA VAL A 902 120.83 52.86 -126.11
C VAL A 902 119.38 53.21 -125.62
N VAL A 903 119.06 52.86 -124.33
CA VAL A 903 118.49 53.65 -123.15
C VAL A 903 117.35 54.72 -123.33
N PRO A 904 116.20 54.70 -122.57
CA PRO A 904 115.96 55.51 -121.32
C PRO A 904 114.91 54.97 -120.27
N PRO A 905 114.56 55.67 -119.13
CA PRO A 905 113.89 55.09 -117.92
C PRO A 905 112.43 55.55 -117.50
N PRO A 906 112.10 56.12 -116.29
CA PRO A 906 110.99 55.66 -115.38
C PRO A 906 109.71 56.57 -115.29
N PRO A 907 108.59 56.15 -114.62
CA PRO A 907 108.13 56.77 -113.33
C PRO A 907 107.22 55.87 -112.39
N PRO A 908 106.65 56.37 -111.24
CA PRO A 908 106.02 55.52 -110.17
C PRO A 908 104.49 55.78 -109.84
N PRO A 909 103.94 55.80 -108.57
CA PRO A 909 102.63 55.18 -108.17
C PRO A 909 101.39 56.13 -108.14
N PRO A 910 100.14 55.65 -107.83
CA PRO A 910 99.49 55.94 -106.52
C PRO A 910 98.46 54.85 -106.00
N PRO A 911 97.26 55.09 -105.36
CA PRO A 911 97.02 54.67 -103.96
C PRO A 911 95.65 53.99 -103.62
N THR A 912 95.26 53.98 -102.34
CA THR A 912 94.01 53.44 -101.73
C THR A 912 92.76 54.34 -101.81
N ALA A 913 91.57 53.76 -101.54
CA ALA A 913 90.29 54.46 -101.35
C ALA A 913 89.39 53.78 -100.29
N ALA A 914 88.32 54.46 -99.83
CA ALA A 914 87.43 54.12 -98.70
C ALA A 914 86.01 54.77 -98.90
N PRO A 915 85.09 54.85 -97.91
CA PRO A 915 84.41 53.80 -97.09
C PRO A 915 82.86 53.94 -97.08
N ALA A 916 82.19 53.30 -96.10
CA ALA A 916 80.83 53.57 -95.54
C ALA A 916 79.59 53.04 -96.33
N PRO A 917 78.37 53.01 -95.73
CA PRO A 917 77.95 53.23 -94.32
C PRO A 917 77.19 52.03 -93.69
N ALA A 918 76.63 52.20 -92.48
CA ALA A 918 75.77 51.23 -91.79
C ALA A 918 74.34 51.78 -91.52
N PRO A 919 73.27 50.97 -91.59
CA PRO A 919 71.92 51.31 -91.09
C PRO A 919 71.71 51.01 -89.59
N ALA A 920 70.63 51.55 -89.01
CA ALA A 920 70.36 51.62 -87.56
C ALA A 920 69.16 50.75 -87.08
N PRO A 921 68.93 50.57 -85.75
CA PRO A 921 67.97 49.60 -85.21
C PRO A 921 66.62 50.18 -84.77
N ALA A 922 65.57 49.35 -84.79
CA ALA A 922 64.27 49.53 -84.10
C ALA A 922 63.45 48.21 -84.17
N PRO A 923 62.36 48.00 -83.38
CA PRO A 923 61.80 48.85 -82.33
C PRO A 923 61.74 48.19 -80.94
N ALA A 924 61.34 48.96 -79.93
CA ALA A 924 60.90 48.45 -78.62
C ALA A 924 59.65 49.22 -78.12
N PRO A 925 58.60 48.50 -77.70
CA PRO A 925 57.52 49.04 -76.84
C PRO A 925 57.32 48.17 -75.57
N ALA A 926 56.68 48.58 -74.47
CA ALA A 926 56.43 49.90 -73.87
C ALA A 926 56.03 49.66 -72.38
N PRO A 927 56.19 50.61 -71.44
CA PRO A 927 56.18 50.29 -69.99
C PRO A 927 54.83 50.49 -69.25
N ALA A 928 54.56 49.60 -68.29
CA ALA A 928 53.78 49.74 -67.04
C ALA A 928 52.29 50.20 -67.08
N PRO A 929 51.44 49.70 -66.16
CA PRO A 929 51.36 50.33 -64.82
C PRO A 929 51.39 49.33 -63.64
N ALA A 930 51.53 49.86 -62.42
CA ALA A 930 51.55 49.10 -61.15
C ALA A 930 50.14 48.79 -60.59
N PRO A 931 50.03 48.03 -59.48
CA PRO A 931 49.70 48.74 -58.23
C PRO A 931 50.37 48.23 -56.93
N ALA A 932 50.63 49.18 -56.04
CA ALA A 932 50.61 49.15 -54.55
C ALA A 932 51.48 48.15 -53.73
N PRO A 933 52.02 48.59 -52.57
CA PRO A 933 52.88 47.77 -51.70
C PRO A 933 52.11 47.01 -50.57
N ALA A 934 52.80 46.07 -49.94
CA ALA A 934 52.29 45.30 -48.80
C ALA A 934 52.49 46.02 -47.44
N PRO A 935 51.62 45.76 -46.44
CA PRO A 935 51.85 46.11 -45.04
C PRO A 935 52.16 44.88 -44.15
N ALA A 936 53.02 45.09 -43.17
CA ALA A 936 53.28 44.28 -41.97
C ALA A 936 53.71 45.25 -40.83
N PRO A 937 53.82 44.86 -39.54
CA PRO A 937 53.63 43.54 -38.92
C PRO A 937 52.63 43.56 -37.73
N ALA A 938 52.71 42.56 -36.84
CA ALA A 938 51.87 42.40 -35.63
C ALA A 938 52.32 43.25 -34.42
N PRO A 939 51.64 43.16 -33.26
CA PRO A 939 52.24 42.38 -32.15
C PRO A 939 51.25 41.51 -31.33
N ALA A 940 51.81 40.67 -30.44
CA ALA A 940 51.09 39.84 -29.45
C ALA A 940 51.35 40.32 -28.00
N PRO A 941 50.52 39.90 -27.04
CA PRO A 941 51.00 39.24 -25.81
C PRO A 941 50.04 38.10 -25.33
N ALA A 942 50.31 37.26 -24.32
CA ALA A 942 51.51 36.76 -23.62
C ALA A 942 51.11 35.47 -22.84
N ALA A 943 51.98 34.86 -22.03
CA ALA A 943 51.73 33.55 -21.39
C ALA A 943 51.98 33.48 -19.86
N ASP A 944 51.32 32.51 -19.23
CA ASP A 944 51.69 31.69 -18.04
C ASP A 944 51.82 32.26 -16.60
N VAL A 945 50.92 31.77 -15.71
CA VAL A 945 51.18 30.89 -14.51
C VAL A 945 51.99 31.51 -13.31
N PRO A 946 51.93 31.04 -12.01
CA PRO A 946 51.20 29.94 -11.34
C PRO A 946 50.36 30.34 -10.06
N ALA A 947 49.89 29.31 -9.33
CA ALA A 947 49.70 29.25 -7.86
C ALA A 947 48.44 29.90 -7.22
N SER A 948 47.96 29.49 -6.03
CA SER A 948 48.01 28.19 -5.31
C SER A 948 47.03 28.19 -4.11
N GLY A 949 46.77 27.01 -3.51
CA GLY A 949 46.30 26.90 -2.12
C GLY A 949 44.78 26.79 -1.91
N GLY A 950 44.34 25.63 -1.44
CA GLY A 950 43.07 25.47 -0.74
C GLY A 950 43.31 25.27 0.76
N GLY A 951 42.51 25.91 1.60
CA GLY A 951 42.54 25.80 3.06
C GLY A 951 41.36 26.57 3.65
N GLY A 952 40.54 25.91 4.46
CA GLY A 952 39.25 26.46 4.88
C GLY A 952 39.08 26.56 6.40
N ALA A 953 38.10 27.35 6.82
CA ALA A 953 37.51 27.30 8.15
C ALA A 953 36.06 27.81 8.08
N ALA A 954 35.13 27.13 8.76
CA ALA A 954 33.88 27.72 9.23
C ALA A 954 34.14 28.29 10.65
N PRO A 955 33.36 29.27 11.14
CA PRO A 955 32.07 28.88 11.74
C PRO A 955 30.91 29.90 11.65
N ALA A 956 29.71 29.38 11.95
CA ALA A 956 28.60 30.03 12.67
C ALA A 956 27.93 31.34 12.17
N SER A 957 26.65 31.17 11.83
CA SER A 957 25.48 31.98 12.25
C SER A 957 25.24 33.41 11.74
N GLY A 958 23.97 33.66 11.38
CA GLY A 958 23.28 34.93 11.63
C GLY A 958 22.86 35.76 10.41
N GLY A 959 21.65 36.33 10.47
CA GLY A 959 21.26 37.52 9.71
C GLY A 959 20.39 37.30 8.46
N ALA A 960 19.21 37.94 8.46
CA ALA A 960 18.36 38.17 7.30
C ALA A 960 18.62 39.59 6.72
N PRO A 961 18.10 39.97 5.52
CA PRO A 961 18.66 41.06 4.72
C PRO A 961 18.05 42.46 4.96
N ALA A 962 18.83 43.50 4.60
CA ALA A 962 18.45 44.90 4.41
C ALA A 962 19.59 45.63 3.65
N PRO A 963 19.48 46.92 3.22
CA PRO A 963 18.35 47.85 3.31
C PRO A 963 17.99 48.58 1.98
N ALA A 964 16.97 49.43 2.03
CA ALA A 964 16.65 50.47 1.03
C ALA A 964 17.22 51.85 1.43
N PRO A 965 17.02 52.89 0.60
CA PRO A 965 16.83 54.26 1.15
C PRO A 965 15.82 55.17 0.41
N VAL A 966 15.19 56.23 0.97
CA VAL A 966 14.49 56.47 2.28
C VAL A 966 13.47 57.65 2.08
N GLN A 967 12.44 57.75 2.95
CA GLN A 967 11.71 58.94 3.51
C GLN A 967 10.26 59.20 3.04
N SER A 968 9.30 59.65 3.88
CA SER A 968 9.21 59.79 5.37
C SER A 968 7.72 59.91 5.87
N SER A 969 7.48 59.85 7.20
CA SER A 969 6.17 59.66 7.92
C SER A 969 5.54 61.00 8.44
N PRO A 970 4.55 61.10 9.41
CA PRO A 970 3.61 60.15 10.11
C PRO A 970 2.13 60.72 10.24
N PRO A 971 1.29 60.52 11.31
CA PRO A 971 0.68 59.32 11.97
C PRO A 971 -0.91 59.30 12.07
N SER A 972 -1.47 58.27 12.74
CA SER A 972 -2.91 57.91 13.01
C SER A 972 -3.64 58.73 14.15
N PRO A 973 -4.97 58.58 14.51
CA PRO A 973 -5.66 57.35 15.02
C PRO A 973 -7.20 57.16 14.67
N VAL A 974 -7.93 56.24 15.37
CA VAL A 974 -9.24 55.54 15.07
C VAL A 974 -9.89 55.04 16.41
N PRO A 975 -11.19 54.59 16.65
CA PRO A 975 -12.44 54.30 15.86
C PRO A 975 -13.80 54.90 16.41
N THR A 976 -15.00 54.44 15.97
CA THR A 976 -16.25 54.04 16.77
C THR A 976 -17.51 53.65 15.89
N GLU A 977 -18.75 53.55 16.42
CA GLU A 977 -19.78 52.52 16.04
C GLU A 977 -21.29 52.91 15.74
N LYS A 978 -22.00 52.04 14.94
CA LYS A 978 -23.42 51.54 15.02
C LYS A 978 -24.71 52.44 14.74
N PRO A 979 -25.99 51.92 14.72
CA PRO A 979 -27.16 52.39 13.87
C PRO A 979 -28.42 52.83 14.69
N PRO A 980 -29.69 52.92 14.16
CA PRO A 980 -30.69 51.80 14.28
C PRO A 980 -32.05 51.78 13.44
N THR A 981 -32.49 50.60 12.92
CA THR A 981 -33.91 50.04 12.92
C THR A 981 -35.10 50.74 12.19
N PRO A 982 -36.39 50.21 12.16
CA PRO A 982 -36.96 48.83 12.02
C PRO A 982 -38.22 48.65 11.09
N LYS A 983 -38.68 47.39 10.82
CA LYS A 983 -39.99 46.78 11.29
C LYS A 983 -40.81 45.82 10.34
N ASP A 984 -41.06 44.57 10.82
CA ASP A 984 -42.17 43.55 10.66
C ASP A 984 -42.74 43.05 9.29
N ALA A 985 -43.36 41.84 9.13
CA ALA A 985 -43.33 40.52 9.84
C ALA A 985 -44.18 39.39 9.14
N ALA A 986 -44.02 38.12 9.60
CA ALA A 986 -44.90 36.91 9.49
C ALA A 986 -44.98 36.07 8.16
N ASP A 987 -45.31 34.76 8.13
CA ASP A 987 -45.11 33.60 9.06
C ASP A 987 -45.42 32.22 8.37
N ALA A 988 -44.95 31.09 8.97
CA ALA A 988 -45.40 29.67 8.90
C ALA A 988 -45.28 28.78 7.62
N GLY A 989 -44.94 27.48 7.82
CA GLY A 989 -45.42 26.34 6.98
C GLY A 989 -44.39 25.28 6.49
N ASP A 990 -44.67 23.98 6.74
CA ASP A 990 -43.97 22.74 6.28
C ASP A 990 -44.98 21.54 6.43
N PRO A 991 -44.82 20.28 5.93
CA PRO A 991 -44.13 19.67 4.77
C PRO A 991 -45.09 18.77 3.90
N VAL A 992 -44.55 17.77 3.15
CA VAL A 992 -45.12 16.44 2.74
C VAL A 992 -45.59 16.22 1.27
N LEU A 993 -45.46 14.95 0.82
CA LEU A 993 -45.66 14.39 -0.53
C LEU A 993 -47.14 14.27 -0.98
N ALA A 994 -47.34 14.19 -2.31
CA ALA A 994 -48.60 13.82 -2.97
C ALA A 994 -48.65 12.32 -3.40
N SER A 995 -49.82 11.85 -3.84
CA SER A 995 -50.18 10.42 -3.89
C SER A 995 -50.70 9.89 -5.25
N VAL A 996 -50.43 8.60 -5.49
CA VAL A 996 -51.26 7.57 -6.14
C VAL A 996 -51.98 7.90 -7.48
N ASN A 997 -51.64 7.15 -8.55
CA ASN A 997 -52.65 6.35 -9.28
C ASN A 997 -52.08 5.16 -10.08
N ALA A 998 -52.98 4.24 -10.49
CA ALA A 998 -52.75 3.00 -11.25
C ALA A 998 -53.25 3.18 -12.74
N PRO A 999 -53.42 2.16 -13.63
CA PRO A 999 -53.30 0.69 -13.49
C PRO A 999 -52.62 -0.08 -14.67
N ALA A 1000 -52.68 -1.42 -14.62
CA ALA A 1000 -52.45 -2.36 -15.75
C ALA A 1000 -53.79 -2.70 -16.48
N PRO A 1001 -53.82 -3.44 -17.63
CA PRO A 1001 -53.51 -4.89 -17.75
C PRO A 1001 -52.52 -5.15 -18.93
N GLU A 1002 -52.21 -6.32 -19.53
CA GLU A 1002 -52.81 -7.67 -19.78
C GLU A 1002 -51.66 -8.70 -19.98
N SER A 1003 -51.83 -9.96 -20.45
CA SER A 1003 -52.58 -11.14 -19.96
C SER A 1003 -52.09 -12.42 -20.71
N VAL A 1004 -52.47 -13.63 -20.24
CA VAL A 1004 -52.39 -14.97 -20.93
C VAL A 1004 -50.99 -15.66 -21.03
N PRO A 1005 -50.89 -17.04 -20.97
CA PRO A 1005 -49.62 -17.74 -20.67
C PRO A 1005 -49.25 -18.95 -21.59
N THR A 1006 -48.15 -19.65 -21.24
CA THR A 1006 -47.81 -21.08 -21.53
C THR A 1006 -47.99 -21.68 -22.94
N ASN A 1007 -46.92 -22.21 -23.53
CA ASN A 1007 -46.75 -23.69 -23.60
C ASN A 1007 -45.35 -24.15 -24.04
N ALA A 1008 -45.09 -25.46 -23.97
CA ALA A 1008 -43.85 -26.12 -24.41
C ALA A 1008 -44.00 -26.84 -25.76
N VAL A 1009 -42.88 -27.00 -26.49
CA VAL A 1009 -42.70 -27.94 -27.62
C VAL A 1009 -41.30 -28.56 -27.50
N ALA A 1010 -41.10 -29.78 -28.01
CA ALA A 1010 -39.87 -30.56 -27.88
C ALA A 1010 -39.47 -31.26 -29.20
N GLN A 1011 -38.35 -32.01 -29.17
CA GLN A 1011 -37.80 -32.87 -30.24
C GLN A 1011 -37.04 -32.12 -31.37
N SER A 1012 -36.09 -32.72 -32.12
CA SER A 1012 -35.65 -34.13 -32.16
C SER A 1012 -34.18 -34.36 -32.63
N VAL A 1013 -33.46 -35.21 -31.88
CA VAL A 1013 -32.64 -36.39 -32.34
C VAL A 1013 -31.30 -36.20 -33.10
N VAL A 1014 -30.46 -37.25 -32.98
CA VAL A 1014 -29.08 -37.51 -33.49
C VAL A 1014 -27.99 -37.17 -32.45
N SER A 1015 -27.10 -38.07 -31.98
CA SER A 1015 -27.00 -39.55 -32.14
C SER A 1015 -26.17 -40.21 -31.01
N THR A 1016 -25.97 -41.54 -31.06
CA THR A 1016 -25.20 -42.39 -30.11
C THR A 1016 -24.26 -43.35 -30.89
N PRO A 1017 -23.54 -44.37 -30.33
CA PRO A 1017 -23.30 -44.84 -28.93
C PRO A 1017 -21.76 -44.89 -28.58
N VAL A 1018 -21.17 -45.54 -27.54
CA VAL A 1018 -21.33 -46.87 -26.88
C VAL A 1018 -20.68 -46.92 -25.46
N ALA A 1019 -21.35 -47.57 -24.50
CA ALA A 1019 -20.91 -48.15 -23.19
C ALA A 1019 -20.07 -47.28 -22.19
N GLY A 1020 -20.10 -47.48 -20.85
CA GLY A 1020 -20.78 -48.47 -19.99
C GLY A 1020 -19.77 -49.11 -18.99
N GLY A 1021 -20.03 -49.36 -17.69
CA GLY A 1021 -21.26 -49.20 -16.89
C GLY A 1021 -20.96 -48.88 -15.39
N LEU A 1022 -21.51 -49.64 -14.42
CA LEU A 1022 -21.42 -49.36 -12.97
C LEU A 1022 -21.25 -50.63 -12.10
N LEU A 1023 -20.60 -50.46 -10.92
CA LEU A 1023 -20.68 -51.25 -9.67
C LEU A 1023 -20.32 -52.76 -9.65
N SER A 1024 -19.42 -53.19 -8.73
CA SER A 1024 -19.76 -54.13 -7.62
C SER A 1024 -18.57 -54.62 -6.73
N SER A 1025 -18.78 -54.59 -5.41
CA SER A 1025 -18.39 -55.57 -4.34
C SER A 1025 -16.99 -56.25 -4.19
N GLN A 1026 -16.37 -55.95 -3.03
CA GLN A 1026 -15.87 -56.87 -1.95
C GLN A 1026 -14.58 -57.75 -2.02
N ARG A 1027 -13.83 -57.71 -0.88
CA ARG A 1027 -12.87 -58.70 -0.28
C ARG A 1027 -11.55 -58.93 -1.07
N GLN A 1028 -10.37 -59.23 -0.48
CA GLN A 1028 -9.97 -59.71 0.86
C GLN A 1028 -8.50 -59.31 1.23
N LEU A 1029 -8.10 -59.46 2.51
CA LEU A 1029 -6.72 -59.32 3.09
C LEU A 1029 -5.83 -60.58 2.78
N PRO A 1030 -4.55 -60.76 3.24
CA PRO A 1030 -3.65 -59.99 4.16
C PRO A 1030 -2.14 -59.95 3.68
N PRO A 1031 -1.05 -59.92 4.51
CA PRO A 1031 -0.70 -59.19 5.77
C PRO A 1031 0.68 -58.43 5.76
N ARG A 1032 0.97 -57.72 6.89
CA ARG A 1032 2.26 -57.36 7.55
C ARG A 1032 2.54 -55.84 7.68
N THR A 1033 2.65 -55.17 8.86
CA THR A 1033 3.27 -55.40 10.21
C THR A 1033 4.75 -54.93 10.27
N ASP A 1034 5.22 -53.98 11.09
CA ASP A 1034 4.65 -53.05 12.12
C ASP A 1034 5.46 -51.70 12.07
N ASP A 1035 5.54 -50.71 12.99
CA ASP A 1035 5.06 -50.38 14.36
C ASP A 1035 5.13 -48.83 14.61
N VAL A 1036 4.49 -48.26 15.65
CA VAL A 1036 4.63 -46.83 16.09
C VAL A 1036 4.39 -46.63 17.61
N PRO A 1037 5.31 -45.93 18.31
CA PRO A 1037 4.95 -44.91 19.33
C PRO A 1037 5.74 -43.59 19.14
N GLY A 1038 5.31 -42.42 19.64
CA GLY A 1038 4.19 -42.09 20.53
C GLY A 1038 4.67 -41.70 21.94
N LEU A 1039 4.84 -40.41 22.23
CA LEU A 1039 5.15 -39.88 23.57
C LEU A 1039 4.73 -38.40 23.71
N ASP A 1040 4.66 -37.93 24.95
CA ASP A 1040 3.97 -36.70 25.40
C ASP A 1040 4.79 -35.97 26.49
N ASP A 1041 4.26 -34.85 26.98
CA ASP A 1041 4.66 -34.04 28.14
C ASP A 1041 6.02 -33.30 28.11
N GLY A 1042 6.00 -32.06 28.63
CA GLY A 1042 7.19 -31.24 28.85
C GLY A 1042 6.94 -30.10 29.84
N PHE A 1043 7.52 -30.20 31.04
CA PHE A 1043 7.46 -29.15 32.07
C PHE A 1043 8.72 -29.12 32.94
N SER A 1044 8.98 -27.97 33.59
CA SER A 1044 10.21 -27.62 34.34
C SER A 1044 11.47 -27.41 33.46
N GLY A 1045 12.46 -26.59 33.85
CA GLY A 1045 12.51 -25.64 34.98
C GLY A 1045 13.95 -25.31 35.42
N SER A 1046 14.20 -24.05 35.85
CA SER A 1046 15.53 -23.48 36.22
C SER A 1046 16.58 -23.38 35.09
N GLY A 1047 17.60 -22.52 35.14
CA GLY A 1047 17.84 -21.40 36.06
C GLY A 1047 19.34 -21.08 36.26
N ASN A 1048 19.78 -19.87 35.84
CA ASN A 1048 21.07 -19.19 36.06
C ASN A 1048 22.40 -19.99 36.01
N PHE A 1049 23.32 -19.59 35.12
CA PHE A 1049 24.43 -18.65 35.49
C PHE A 1049 25.41 -18.40 34.34
N ILE A 1050 25.49 -17.14 33.88
CA ILE A 1050 26.68 -16.25 33.83
C ILE A 1050 26.21 -14.89 33.27
#